data_AF-A0A6N8HFF1-F1
#
_entry.id   AF-A0A6N8HFF1-F1
#
_cell.length_a   1.000
_cell.length_b   1.000
_cell.length_c   1.000
_cell.angle_alpha   90.00
_cell.angle_beta   90.00
_cell.angle_gamma   90.00
#
_symmetry.space_group_name_H-M   'P 1'
#
loop_
_entity.id
_entity.type
_entity.pdbx_description
1 polymer ?
#
loop_
_entity_poly.entity_id
_entity_poly.type
_entity_poly.pdbx_seq_one_letter_code
_entity_poly.pdbx_strand_id
1 'polypeptide(L)'
;MHPFLKVLRTTDEQSQNGIVNGEIKELIPTAMVDTPAMDYQKWLEASNNRLADLSKAPKDAKIAIIGAGMSGLVTGFELLRAGFTNFKIYEATDRVGGRFYSYEFPNDETNFAELGAMRFPPSENCLYWYIKYMQDNPERNKHNIELNGDFPDPGLVPTLVCYKGEQYNIMPNQPVPEIFRDINESWAGFVTTLEPILLPNGVQLDAPARIMEWLDISNPQTYNPAKAQNAWQGYVNYFKDKSFIEGIIEIFCQPNAPKKYNAITKQWGDRYQWQYPDDIEKFGTVGTGIGGQSPLFPISFVCMMRFTLNKLEENHALIVTGTDSVANALADFDINGKKVRDFIVTNTPVKVINPENNGGNVSLTDNKGNVIESDINHLVICTTTRAAEIELGIDSLWQANQKVVANNLIDMNKREAVTNVHVAQSSKFFLKVKPWWIGDANKDKVRCITTDTAMANFYTLDYNPNDTEAVCLMNYVWEDLSEKAEALGELDERYQRFLRDLGKIEGIDYILDAMPKNVDETNAVMIDWQLQKYYNGAFALTQPTQEDYLSQLYYNFTNLNNNVAKIYFAGDSYSWVGGWVEGALQTGLNAFSSIVKNLNGTFTSPTLSPLEHHNPKSIVYNNPSSIGAVMSFGPYGGASVKTIYYQEQIRSGSSFAIYTRGGDCISAITVNGKTYGSPDSNPIVINLSEPIDQFEIYAGYSNYYRATVVRCFKINGTTYGAVPHTDDMKYSLPLDNPSKITQIMGLHGDAIDRIGFSFEEIVHPQLSAKRSLQNVASALKKTALSVLIAGSMVLSMSSCKEKHEEDNKPEAENVENGIIIPQEFPNDLGIANFSFPEDSTKIYTWLNNQDTNSITEHAWGIWAGLTKKSNQIYQGDSLCVFETWMGVKELAAMCKIPLTKGKEAQQVKKGRTALSVPRQFIHAQVFAKQAEIDSSFQIFETVSYNPGAAKYALDHKIFNQSELNKYEVKDGIGRIPQFPNNGITLKPTYYTGIPDENGLIRVPTWPGTPNPAKTFGPEKWNTYVYADVTNSQPANKKLVPVTTENPSADEIKAATCNVSDFINYKLDEAAAVYLNKTEDIDGNSNFKAGDLILLVAMHVGTKEISNWTWQTFYWSYQPDSPASPSSTAEANLRPSQIKGAAAHYAVATAYAMVWPNQPINGGTNTNVTPIIAFNPYLEAGFAPNTFQNSNSTSPNKLGLEYGVQTNCMSCHALATVKGDVGYTADQYISMDDMSLYKNEVQVDFAWSIQGNINTKN
;
A
#
# COMPACT_ATOMS: atom_id res chain seq x y z
N MET A 1 33.19 -3.26 10.92
CA MET A 1 31.73 -3.08 10.80
C MET A 1 31.33 -1.97 11.75
N HIS A 2 30.97 -0.83 11.17
CA HIS A 2 30.94 0.49 11.80
C HIS A 2 29.56 1.15 11.73
N PRO A 3 29.26 2.11 12.60
CA PRO A 3 27.94 2.18 13.16
C PRO A 3 27.30 3.58 13.20
N PHE A 4 26.21 3.75 12.46
CA PHE A 4 24.99 4.46 12.89
C PHE A 4 23.86 4.13 11.89
N LEU A 5 23.39 2.87 11.87
CA LEU A 5 22.73 2.17 10.75
C LEU A 5 23.70 1.43 9.80
N LYS A 6 24.80 0.85 10.30
CA LYS A 6 25.96 0.36 9.49
C LYS A 6 26.63 1.37 8.52
N VAL A 7 25.95 2.48 8.21
CA VAL A 7 26.29 3.49 7.20
C VAL A 7 27.23 4.56 7.72
N LEU A 8 27.15 4.97 8.99
CA LEU A 8 28.06 5.99 9.49
C LEU A 8 29.31 5.35 10.09
N ARG A 9 30.38 5.47 9.33
CA ARG A 9 31.76 5.36 9.79
C ARG A 9 31.98 6.16 11.05
N THR A 10 32.87 5.70 11.94
CA THR A 10 33.52 6.66 12.82
C THR A 10 34.59 7.41 12.02
N THR A 11 34.70 8.75 12.12
CA THR A 11 35.67 9.57 11.37
C THR A 11 37.14 9.13 11.54
N ASP A 12 37.43 8.37 12.60
CA ASP A 12 38.76 7.83 12.88
C ASP A 12 39.14 6.62 12.01
N GLU A 13 38.19 6.03 11.28
CA GLU A 13 38.49 5.00 10.30
C GLU A 13 38.58 5.62 8.88
N GLN A 14 39.46 5.14 7.98
CA GLN A 14 39.62 5.58 6.56
C GLN A 14 38.80 4.85 5.48
N SER A 15 38.04 5.53 4.61
CA SER A 15 36.96 4.92 3.82
C SER A 15 37.41 3.62 3.17
N GLN A 16 36.79 2.49 3.53
CA GLN A 16 37.12 1.21 2.88
C GLN A 16 36.38 1.14 1.54
N ASN A 17 36.71 2.05 0.64
CA ASN A 17 36.16 2.17 -0.72
C ASN A 17 37.24 2.01 -1.80
N GLY A 18 38.48 1.71 -1.40
CA GLY A 18 39.59 1.46 -2.30
C GLY A 18 40.18 2.70 -2.99
N ILE A 19 39.74 3.91 -2.60
CA ILE A 19 40.22 5.18 -3.15
C ILE A 19 41.46 5.65 -2.39
N VAL A 20 42.53 5.96 -3.11
CA VAL A 20 43.79 6.51 -2.54
C VAL A 20 44.27 7.63 -3.44
N ASN A 21 44.39 8.85 -2.86
CA ASN A 21 44.86 10.05 -3.57
C ASN A 21 44.08 10.33 -4.88
N GLY A 22 42.75 10.28 -4.86
CA GLY A 22 41.93 10.54 -6.05
C GLY A 22 41.70 9.33 -6.96
N GLU A 23 42.45 8.25 -6.79
CA GLU A 23 42.46 7.10 -7.71
C GLU A 23 41.90 5.82 -7.07
N ILE A 24 41.20 5.01 -7.87
CA ILE A 24 40.69 3.70 -7.44
C ILE A 24 41.83 2.67 -7.53
N LYS A 25 42.33 2.25 -6.36
CA LYS A 25 43.39 1.24 -6.24
C LYS A 25 42.86 -0.17 -6.05
N GLU A 26 41.74 -0.29 -5.36
CA GLU A 26 41.08 -1.55 -5.06
C GLU A 26 39.59 -1.46 -5.41
N LEU A 27 39.06 -2.49 -6.06
CA LEU A 27 37.63 -2.63 -6.33
C LEU A 27 37.01 -3.53 -5.27
N ILE A 28 35.77 -3.27 -4.87
CA ILE A 28 35.09 -4.00 -3.79
C ILE A 28 33.96 -4.83 -4.38
N PRO A 29 34.20 -6.08 -4.76
CA PRO A 29 33.23 -6.85 -5.51
C PRO A 29 32.02 -7.21 -4.63
N THR A 30 30.83 -6.94 -5.15
CA THR A 30 29.56 -7.23 -4.48
C THR A 30 28.51 -7.73 -5.47
N ALA A 31 27.69 -8.70 -5.07
CA ALA A 31 26.55 -9.12 -5.87
C ALA A 31 25.30 -8.31 -5.50
N MET A 32 24.39 -8.14 -6.45
CA MET A 32 23.09 -7.49 -6.22
C MET A 32 22.05 -8.52 -5.80
N VAL A 33 21.15 -8.15 -4.88
CA VAL A 33 20.18 -9.07 -4.27
C VAL A 33 19.20 -9.71 -5.26
N ASP A 34 18.79 -9.00 -6.31
CA ASP A 34 17.91 -9.53 -7.36
C ASP A 34 18.67 -10.34 -8.42
N THR A 35 19.99 -10.18 -8.52
CA THR A 35 20.83 -10.93 -9.48
C THR A 35 22.09 -11.46 -8.80
N PRO A 36 21.94 -12.27 -7.74
CA PRO A 36 23.05 -12.57 -6.84
C PRO A 36 24.12 -13.44 -7.49
N ALA A 37 23.76 -14.21 -8.53
CA ALA A 37 24.70 -15.05 -9.27
C ALA A 37 25.55 -14.25 -10.28
N MET A 38 25.18 -13.01 -10.60
CA MET A 38 25.87 -12.20 -11.59
C MET A 38 26.97 -11.37 -10.94
N ASP A 39 28.19 -11.50 -11.46
CA ASP A 39 29.36 -10.70 -11.08
C ASP A 39 29.86 -9.94 -12.33
N TYR A 40 29.33 -8.73 -12.52
CA TYR A 40 29.69 -7.89 -13.67
C TYR A 40 31.16 -7.48 -13.63
N GLN A 41 31.69 -7.17 -12.44
CA GLN A 41 33.08 -6.73 -12.28
C GLN A 41 34.05 -7.82 -12.75
N LYS A 42 33.85 -9.06 -12.30
CA LYS A 42 34.69 -10.18 -12.71
C LYS A 42 34.60 -10.46 -14.21
N TRP A 43 33.42 -10.29 -14.81
CA TRP A 43 33.29 -10.43 -16.26
C TRP A 43 34.07 -9.35 -17.02
N LEU A 44 34.03 -8.11 -16.54
CA LEU A 44 34.79 -6.98 -17.08
C LEU A 44 36.30 -7.19 -16.93
N GLU A 45 36.76 -7.64 -15.76
CA GLU A 45 38.18 -7.94 -15.47
C GLU A 45 38.72 -9.11 -16.31
N ALA A 46 38.00 -10.25 -16.33
CA ALA A 46 38.45 -11.48 -16.99
C ALA A 46 38.61 -11.33 -18.51
N SER A 47 37.96 -10.33 -19.10
CA SER A 47 37.93 -10.11 -20.55
C SER A 47 39.14 -9.34 -21.08
N ASN A 48 40.14 -9.02 -20.23
CA ASN A 48 41.48 -8.57 -20.60
C ASN A 48 41.49 -7.50 -21.73
N ASN A 49 40.64 -6.46 -21.58
CA ASN A 49 40.38 -5.33 -22.47
C ASN A 49 39.27 -5.47 -23.54
N ARG A 50 38.66 -6.62 -23.74
CA ARG A 50 37.61 -6.79 -24.77
C ARG A 50 36.60 -7.85 -24.35
N LEU A 51 35.35 -7.46 -24.07
CA LEU A 51 34.29 -8.38 -23.63
C LEU A 51 33.88 -9.42 -24.70
N ALA A 52 33.89 -9.03 -25.97
CA ALA A 52 33.51 -9.89 -27.09
C ALA A 52 34.18 -9.50 -28.41
N ASP A 53 34.14 -10.40 -29.39
CA ASP A 53 34.55 -10.17 -30.77
C ASP A 53 33.33 -10.18 -31.71
N LEU A 54 33.05 -9.03 -32.33
CA LEU A 54 32.00 -8.84 -33.34
C LEU A 54 32.55 -8.65 -34.76
N SER A 55 33.84 -8.94 -35.01
CA SER A 55 34.45 -8.82 -36.35
C SER A 55 33.80 -9.71 -37.41
N LYS A 56 33.08 -10.75 -36.99
CA LYS A 56 32.33 -11.68 -37.84
C LYS A 56 30.83 -11.39 -37.93
N ALA A 57 30.37 -10.30 -37.33
CA ALA A 57 28.96 -9.90 -37.43
C ALA A 57 28.53 -9.74 -38.90
N PRO A 58 27.25 -10.01 -39.24
CA PRO A 58 26.73 -9.76 -40.58
C PRO A 58 27.00 -8.32 -41.03
N LYS A 59 27.37 -8.12 -42.30
CA LYS A 59 27.74 -6.80 -42.83
C LYS A 59 26.58 -5.80 -42.85
N ASP A 60 25.36 -6.32 -42.92
CA ASP A 60 24.08 -5.61 -42.88
C ASP A 60 23.56 -5.42 -41.45
N ALA A 61 24.21 -5.98 -40.43
CA ALA A 61 23.88 -5.71 -39.04
C ALA A 61 24.07 -4.21 -38.74
N LYS A 62 23.05 -3.60 -38.15
CA LYS A 62 22.98 -2.16 -37.89
C LYS A 62 22.27 -1.90 -36.58
N ILE A 63 22.92 -1.12 -35.73
CA ILE A 63 22.49 -0.87 -34.36
C ILE A 63 22.17 0.62 -34.18
N ALA A 64 21.06 0.92 -33.53
CA ALA A 64 20.77 2.28 -33.05
C ALA A 64 20.60 2.27 -31.52
N ILE A 65 21.05 3.34 -30.87
CA ILE A 65 20.90 3.56 -29.44
C ILE A 65 20.19 4.91 -29.26
N ILE A 66 19.12 4.97 -28.47
CA ILE A 66 18.36 6.19 -28.19
C ILE A 66 18.73 6.68 -26.79
N GLY A 67 19.52 7.75 -26.71
CA GLY A 67 20.02 8.37 -25.48
C GLY A 67 21.52 8.13 -25.27
N ALA A 68 22.28 9.21 -25.08
CA ALA A 68 23.71 9.20 -24.78
C ALA A 68 24.01 9.41 -23.28
N GLY A 69 23.12 8.92 -22.41
CA GLY A 69 23.41 8.74 -20.98
C GLY A 69 24.32 7.54 -20.71
N MET A 70 24.58 7.24 -19.44
CA MET A 70 25.55 6.20 -19.04
C MET A 70 25.28 4.81 -19.64
N SER A 71 24.02 4.38 -19.74
CA SER A 71 23.65 3.11 -20.39
C SER A 71 23.96 3.09 -21.89
N GLY A 72 23.64 4.18 -22.61
CA GLY A 72 23.92 4.29 -24.05
C GLY A 72 25.42 4.40 -24.34
N LEU A 73 26.14 5.18 -23.54
CA LEU A 73 27.59 5.33 -23.64
C LEU A 73 28.31 4.00 -23.39
N VAL A 74 27.95 3.25 -22.35
CA VAL A 74 28.60 1.96 -22.08
C VAL A 74 28.30 0.92 -23.16
N THR A 75 27.07 0.87 -23.69
CA THR A 75 26.74 -0.03 -24.81
C THR A 75 27.56 0.34 -26.05
N GLY A 76 27.64 1.62 -26.42
CA GLY A 76 28.46 2.08 -27.54
C GLY A 76 29.95 1.81 -27.35
N PHE A 77 30.45 2.01 -26.13
CA PHE A 77 31.83 1.76 -25.75
C PHE A 77 32.20 0.28 -25.91
N GLU A 78 31.37 -0.63 -25.42
CA GLU A 78 31.62 -2.07 -25.56
C GLU A 78 31.41 -2.59 -26.99
N LEU A 79 30.48 -2.01 -27.77
CA LEU A 79 30.35 -2.30 -29.20
C LEU A 79 31.64 -1.93 -29.96
N LEU A 80 32.20 -0.75 -29.68
CA LEU A 80 33.42 -0.29 -30.31
C LEU A 80 34.64 -1.13 -29.88
N ARG A 81 34.76 -1.46 -28.59
CA ARG A 81 35.78 -2.41 -28.08
C ARG A 81 35.63 -3.79 -28.71
N ALA A 82 34.41 -4.22 -29.00
CA ALA A 82 34.14 -5.46 -29.70
C ALA A 82 34.43 -5.40 -31.21
N GLY A 83 34.84 -4.25 -31.75
CA GLY A 83 35.21 -4.06 -33.15
C GLY A 83 34.02 -3.77 -34.07
N PHE A 84 32.85 -3.49 -33.52
CA PHE A 84 31.64 -3.17 -34.27
C PHE A 84 31.54 -1.65 -34.48
N THR A 85 31.24 -1.21 -35.70
CA THR A 85 31.24 0.23 -36.07
C THR A 85 30.04 0.67 -36.89
N ASN A 86 29.12 -0.24 -37.22
CA ASN A 86 27.87 0.12 -37.91
C ASN A 86 26.76 0.43 -36.88
N PHE A 87 27.01 1.40 -36.00
CA PHE A 87 26.05 1.84 -35.00
C PHE A 87 26.02 3.37 -34.90
N LYS A 88 24.92 3.91 -34.37
CA LYS A 88 24.79 5.33 -33.98
C LYS A 88 24.05 5.47 -32.67
N ILE A 89 24.37 6.54 -31.93
CA ILE A 89 23.67 6.96 -30.72
C ILE A 89 22.96 8.28 -31.01
N TYR A 90 21.66 8.34 -30.76
CA TYR A 90 20.84 9.54 -30.96
C TYR A 90 20.57 10.20 -29.61
N GLU A 91 21.02 11.44 -29.46
CA GLU A 91 20.85 12.22 -28.24
C GLU A 91 19.95 13.42 -28.53
N ALA A 92 18.90 13.56 -27.73
CA ALA A 92 17.87 14.58 -27.93
C ALA A 92 18.40 15.99 -27.56
N THR A 93 19.31 16.04 -26.60
CA THR A 93 19.97 17.26 -26.12
C THR A 93 21.28 17.50 -26.84
N ASP A 94 21.97 18.59 -26.50
CA ASP A 94 23.28 18.96 -27.05
C ASP A 94 24.46 18.30 -26.33
N ARG A 95 24.22 17.56 -25.23
CA ARG A 95 25.26 16.96 -24.38
C ARG A 95 25.08 15.45 -24.16
N VAL A 96 26.18 14.79 -23.83
CA VAL A 96 26.18 13.40 -23.34
C VAL A 96 25.98 13.37 -21.81
N GLY A 97 25.86 12.17 -21.22
CA GLY A 97 25.82 11.97 -19.76
C GLY A 97 24.40 11.85 -19.20
N GLY A 98 23.44 12.59 -19.76
CA GLY A 98 22.04 12.49 -19.34
C GLY A 98 21.85 12.95 -17.90
N ARG A 99 21.45 12.05 -17.00
CA ARG A 99 21.30 12.34 -15.55
C ARG A 99 22.62 12.23 -14.75
N PHE A 100 23.70 11.80 -15.39
CA PHE A 100 25.05 12.12 -14.94
C PHE A 100 25.31 13.53 -15.48
N TYR A 101 25.27 14.55 -14.61
CA TYR A 101 25.28 15.94 -15.05
C TYR A 101 25.85 16.87 -13.98
N SER A 102 27.00 17.45 -14.30
CA SER A 102 27.67 18.48 -13.53
C SER A 102 27.47 19.83 -14.22
N TYR A 103 26.82 20.76 -13.53
CA TYR A 103 26.76 22.13 -13.99
C TYR A 103 28.00 22.89 -13.50
N GLU A 104 28.73 23.48 -14.45
CA GLU A 104 29.85 24.39 -14.21
C GLU A 104 29.33 25.81 -13.98
N PHE A 105 29.69 26.44 -12.87
CA PHE A 105 29.34 27.83 -12.64
C PHE A 105 30.14 28.76 -13.56
N PRO A 106 29.59 29.91 -13.98
CA PRO A 106 30.32 30.84 -14.83
C PRO A 106 31.66 31.29 -14.22
N ASN A 107 32.76 31.06 -14.96
CA ASN A 107 34.15 31.36 -14.56
C ASN A 107 34.67 30.53 -13.36
N ASP A 108 34.13 29.35 -13.12
CA ASP A 108 34.60 28.40 -12.12
C ASP A 108 34.78 27.01 -12.75
N GLU A 109 36.03 26.55 -12.82
CA GLU A 109 36.39 25.25 -13.40
C GLU A 109 36.61 24.17 -12.33
N THR A 110 36.50 24.52 -11.05
CA THR A 110 36.86 23.66 -9.92
C THR A 110 35.67 23.27 -9.05
N ASN A 111 34.52 23.94 -9.18
CA ASN A 111 33.32 23.66 -8.42
C ASN A 111 32.13 23.35 -9.32
N PHE A 112 31.35 22.34 -8.93
CA PHE A 112 30.23 21.84 -9.72
C PHE A 112 28.94 21.78 -8.92
N ALA A 113 27.82 21.91 -9.61
CA ALA A 113 26.51 21.54 -9.10
C ALA A 113 26.08 20.21 -9.74
N GLU A 114 26.06 19.12 -8.97
CA GLU A 114 25.58 17.82 -9.48
C GLU A 114 24.05 17.81 -9.59
N LEU A 115 23.56 18.20 -10.75
CA LEU A 115 22.13 18.30 -11.00
C LEU A 115 21.44 16.93 -10.91
N GLY A 116 22.14 15.83 -11.19
CA GLY A 116 21.63 14.46 -11.11
C GLY A 116 22.34 13.58 -10.08
N ALA A 117 23.11 12.58 -10.53
CA ALA A 117 23.87 11.70 -9.64
C ALA A 117 24.97 12.47 -8.90
N MET A 118 25.24 12.19 -7.61
CA MET A 118 26.23 12.97 -6.82
C MET A 118 27.02 12.19 -5.77
N ARG A 119 26.57 10.98 -5.40
CA ARG A 119 27.14 10.18 -4.32
C ARG A 119 27.21 8.73 -4.77
N PHE A 120 28.39 8.12 -4.64
CA PHE A 120 28.71 6.86 -5.33
C PHE A 120 29.22 5.82 -4.32
N PRO A 121 28.43 4.80 -3.96
CA PRO A 121 28.86 3.78 -3.01
C PRO A 121 29.82 2.80 -3.71
N PRO A 122 30.77 2.20 -2.99
CA PRO A 122 31.73 1.26 -3.56
C PRO A 122 31.09 -0.02 -4.11
N SER A 123 29.81 -0.29 -3.81
CA SER A 123 29.05 -1.40 -4.39
C SER A 123 28.60 -1.15 -5.85
N GLU A 124 28.78 0.06 -6.39
CA GLU A 124 28.60 0.35 -7.83
C GLU A 124 29.79 -0.17 -8.64
N ASN A 125 29.92 -1.50 -8.67
CA ASN A 125 31.11 -2.17 -9.19
C ASN A 125 31.38 -1.88 -10.67
N CYS A 126 30.34 -1.74 -11.51
CA CYS A 126 30.54 -1.38 -12.90
C CYS A 126 31.09 0.04 -13.00
N LEU A 127 30.52 1.00 -12.26
CA LEU A 127 30.99 2.38 -12.27
C LEU A 127 32.47 2.46 -11.87
N TYR A 128 32.81 1.88 -10.73
CA TYR A 128 34.17 1.89 -10.19
C TYR A 128 35.14 1.18 -11.13
N TRP A 129 34.73 0.08 -11.77
CA TRP A 129 35.55 -0.59 -12.77
C TRP A 129 35.81 0.30 -13.99
N TYR A 130 34.80 0.98 -14.53
CA TYR A 130 34.98 1.87 -15.67
C TYR A 130 35.86 3.08 -15.33
N ILE A 131 35.65 3.72 -14.18
CA ILE A 131 36.51 4.81 -13.72
C ILE A 131 37.95 4.33 -13.59
N LYS A 132 38.17 3.20 -12.91
CA LYS A 132 39.50 2.59 -12.76
C LYS A 132 40.13 2.27 -14.11
N TYR A 133 39.36 1.70 -15.03
CA TYR A 133 39.83 1.39 -16.38
C TYR A 133 40.33 2.64 -17.10
N MET A 134 39.63 3.77 -16.95
CA MET A 134 40.04 5.06 -17.52
C MET A 134 41.30 5.62 -16.84
N GLN A 135 41.39 5.52 -15.52
CA GLN A 135 42.56 5.95 -14.73
C GLN A 135 43.82 5.12 -15.06
N ASP A 136 43.65 3.81 -15.26
CA ASP A 136 44.76 2.89 -15.56
C ASP A 136 45.24 2.98 -17.04
N ASN A 137 44.52 3.70 -17.91
CA ASN A 137 44.85 3.90 -19.33
C ASN A 137 44.89 5.40 -19.71
N PRO A 138 45.72 6.23 -19.05
CA PRO A 138 45.74 7.68 -19.23
C PRO A 138 46.21 8.11 -20.63
N GLU A 139 46.93 7.26 -21.36
CA GLU A 139 47.34 7.53 -22.74
C GLU A 139 46.17 7.46 -23.74
N ARG A 140 45.06 6.80 -23.35
CA ARG A 140 43.84 6.63 -24.15
C ARG A 140 42.69 7.50 -23.65
N ASN A 141 42.77 7.98 -22.41
CA ASN A 141 41.79 8.84 -21.77
C ASN A 141 42.29 10.29 -21.69
N LYS A 142 41.54 11.25 -22.24
CA LYS A 142 41.89 12.68 -22.18
C LYS A 142 41.31 13.41 -20.97
N HIS A 143 40.42 12.76 -20.22
CA HIS A 143 39.68 13.37 -19.13
C HIS A 143 40.26 12.91 -17.81
N ASN A 144 40.61 13.85 -16.93
CA ASN A 144 41.00 13.48 -15.58
C ASN A 144 39.76 13.07 -14.77
N ILE A 145 39.87 12.02 -13.96
CA ILE A 145 38.81 11.60 -13.07
C ILE A 145 39.43 11.40 -11.70
N GLU A 146 39.04 12.23 -10.74
CA GLU A 146 39.49 12.13 -9.35
C GLU A 146 38.28 12.01 -8.42
N LEU A 147 38.48 11.28 -7.32
CA LEU A 147 37.45 11.03 -6.32
C LEU A 147 37.93 11.44 -4.93
N ASN A 148 37.02 12.04 -4.17
CA ASN A 148 37.13 12.08 -2.72
C ASN A 148 36.42 10.85 -2.14
N GLY A 149 37.10 10.17 -1.23
CA GLY A 149 36.60 8.94 -0.61
C GLY A 149 35.35 9.14 0.25
N ASP A 150 35.07 10.37 0.70
CA ASP A 150 33.95 10.65 1.58
C ASP A 150 33.05 11.75 1.00
N PHE A 151 31.83 11.37 0.62
CA PHE A 151 30.72 12.29 0.46
C PHE A 151 30.25 12.75 1.85
N PRO A 152 29.91 14.04 2.05
CA PRO A 152 29.54 14.57 3.37
C PRO A 152 28.09 14.22 3.74
N ASP A 153 27.80 12.93 3.92
CA ASP A 153 26.47 12.48 4.35
C ASP A 153 26.15 12.90 5.81
N PRO A 154 24.85 13.09 6.15
CA PRO A 154 24.37 13.37 7.48
C PRO A 154 24.95 12.43 8.53
N GLY A 155 25.61 12.99 9.54
CA GLY A 155 26.25 12.28 10.64
C GLY A 155 27.69 11.79 10.38
N LEU A 156 28.18 11.77 9.14
CA LEU A 156 29.63 11.69 8.85
C LEU A 156 30.32 13.03 9.07
N VAL A 157 29.56 14.11 8.89
CA VAL A 157 29.96 15.49 9.17
C VAL A 157 29.00 16.11 10.20
N PRO A 158 29.39 17.19 10.92
CA PRO A 158 28.49 17.86 11.85
C PRO A 158 27.16 18.21 11.19
N THR A 159 26.08 17.66 11.74
CA THR A 159 24.75 17.71 11.14
C THR A 159 23.76 18.30 12.12
N LEU A 160 22.92 19.21 11.65
CA LEU A 160 21.85 19.81 12.42
C LEU A 160 20.51 19.24 11.95
N VAL A 161 19.72 18.69 12.88
CA VAL A 161 18.34 18.25 12.61
C VAL A 161 17.37 19.25 13.24
N CYS A 162 16.54 19.86 12.42
CA CYS A 162 15.44 20.72 12.85
C CYS A 162 14.12 19.94 12.76
N TYR A 163 13.54 19.59 13.90
CA TYR A 163 12.35 18.75 13.97
C TYR A 163 11.35 19.31 14.98
N LYS A 164 10.10 19.53 14.54
CA LYS A 164 9.00 20.09 15.34
C LYS A 164 9.36 21.40 16.04
N GLY A 165 10.15 22.24 15.37
CA GLY A 165 10.59 23.54 15.87
C GLY A 165 11.79 23.51 16.82
N GLU A 166 12.33 22.32 17.12
CA GLU A 166 13.52 22.13 17.96
C GLU A 166 14.76 21.78 17.14
N GLN A 167 15.94 22.06 17.69
CA GLN A 167 17.24 21.87 17.02
C GLN A 167 18.07 20.80 17.74
N TYR A 168 18.57 19.83 16.98
CA TYR A 168 19.34 18.72 17.50
C TYR A 168 20.64 18.53 16.72
N ASN A 169 21.78 18.61 17.42
CA ASN A 169 23.09 18.40 16.81
C ASN A 169 23.45 16.91 16.80
N ILE A 170 23.83 16.43 15.62
CA ILE A 170 24.42 15.11 15.40
C ILE A 170 25.89 15.34 15.03
N MET A 171 26.77 15.03 15.97
CA MET A 171 28.21 15.15 15.77
C MET A 171 28.79 13.80 15.35
N PRO A 172 29.78 13.78 14.44
CA PRO A 172 30.44 12.55 14.07
C PRO A 172 31.03 11.84 15.30
N ASN A 173 30.93 10.51 15.33
CA ASN A 173 31.38 9.64 16.44
C ASN A 173 30.68 9.85 17.79
N GLN A 174 29.61 10.64 17.83
CA GLN A 174 28.81 10.83 19.04
C GLN A 174 27.47 10.09 18.91
N PRO A 175 26.86 9.63 20.02
CA PRO A 175 25.51 9.11 19.99
C PRO A 175 24.54 10.17 19.44
N VAL A 176 23.55 9.77 18.63
CA VAL A 176 22.50 10.74 18.26
C VAL A 176 21.70 11.20 19.47
N PRO A 177 21.10 12.40 19.36
CA PRO A 177 20.13 12.91 20.31
C PRO A 177 19.14 11.85 20.78
N GLU A 178 18.85 11.87 22.08
CA GLU A 178 18.03 10.85 22.76
C GLU A 178 16.67 10.62 22.08
N ILE A 179 16.06 11.67 21.54
CA ILE A 179 14.78 11.60 20.82
C ILE A 179 14.81 10.69 19.59
N PHE A 180 15.96 10.55 18.92
CA PHE A 180 16.16 9.71 17.73
C PHE A 180 16.91 8.41 18.03
N ARG A 181 17.40 8.24 19.26
CA ARG A 181 18.33 7.14 19.61
C ARG A 181 17.70 5.78 19.41
N ASP A 182 16.49 5.58 19.93
CA ASP A 182 15.86 4.26 19.91
C ASP A 182 15.46 3.81 18.50
N ILE A 183 14.90 4.71 17.68
CA ILE A 183 14.58 4.40 16.28
C ILE A 183 15.84 4.06 15.48
N ASN A 184 16.92 4.81 15.71
CA ASN A 184 18.17 4.57 15.02
C ASN A 184 18.81 3.26 15.45
N GLU A 185 18.96 3.03 16.76
CA GLU A 185 19.55 1.79 17.25
C GLU A 185 18.70 0.57 16.87
N SER A 186 17.37 0.69 16.76
CA SER A 186 16.50 -0.37 16.25
C SER A 186 16.77 -0.69 14.78
N TRP A 187 16.88 0.31 13.89
CA TRP A 187 17.24 0.05 12.49
C TRP A 187 18.66 -0.51 12.36
N ALA A 188 19.62 0.00 13.16
CA ALA A 188 20.97 -0.55 13.20
C ALA A 188 20.95 -2.03 13.63
N GLY A 189 20.08 -2.37 14.59
CA GLY A 189 19.83 -3.74 14.99
C GLY A 189 19.23 -4.60 13.90
N PHE A 190 18.24 -4.08 13.17
CA PHE A 190 17.63 -4.75 12.02
C PHE A 190 18.65 -5.12 10.93
N VAL A 191 19.57 -4.23 10.59
CA VAL A 191 20.59 -4.49 9.54
C VAL A 191 21.81 -5.28 10.03
N THR A 192 21.99 -5.41 11.35
CA THR A 192 23.13 -6.09 11.97
C THR A 192 22.78 -7.46 12.53
N THR A 193 21.50 -7.71 12.82
CA THR A 193 21.08 -8.94 13.49
C THR A 193 21.35 -10.16 12.62
N LEU A 194 21.75 -11.25 13.27
CA LEU A 194 21.77 -12.59 12.70
C LEU A 194 20.53 -13.40 13.12
N GLU A 195 19.70 -12.84 14.02
CA GLU A 195 18.38 -13.36 14.35
C GLU A 195 17.43 -13.14 13.16
N PRO A 196 16.61 -14.12 12.79
CA PRO A 196 15.58 -13.95 11.78
C PRO A 196 14.60 -12.81 12.12
N ILE A 197 14.03 -12.20 11.08
CA ILE A 197 12.99 -11.19 11.23
C ILE A 197 11.65 -11.91 11.33
N LEU A 198 10.94 -11.70 12.44
CA LEU A 198 9.64 -12.29 12.68
C LEU A 198 8.57 -11.24 12.38
N LEU A 199 7.54 -11.65 11.65
CA LEU A 199 6.43 -10.79 11.23
C LEU A 199 5.14 -11.17 11.98
N PRO A 200 4.14 -10.26 12.05
CA PRO A 200 2.93 -10.46 12.85
C PRO A 200 2.14 -11.74 12.52
N ASN A 201 2.15 -12.15 11.26
CA ASN A 201 1.44 -13.35 10.80
C ASN A 201 2.27 -14.64 10.94
N GLY A 202 3.37 -14.60 11.69
CA GLY A 202 4.26 -15.75 11.92
C GLY A 202 5.22 -16.06 10.78
N VAL A 203 5.24 -15.25 9.71
CA VAL A 203 6.27 -15.35 8.66
C VAL A 203 7.62 -14.99 9.27
N GLN A 204 8.64 -15.77 8.90
CA GLN A 204 10.02 -15.52 9.28
C GLN A 204 10.86 -15.28 8.03
N LEU A 205 11.60 -14.17 8.03
CA LEU A 205 12.53 -13.82 6.98
C LEU A 205 13.97 -13.98 7.46
N ASP A 206 14.85 -14.36 6.54
CA ASP A 206 16.29 -14.36 6.78
C ASP A 206 16.76 -12.95 7.16
N ALA A 207 17.71 -12.89 8.09
CA ALA A 207 18.20 -11.62 8.61
C ALA A 207 18.95 -10.83 7.52
N PRO A 208 18.75 -9.50 7.40
CA PRO A 208 19.44 -8.69 6.39
C PRO A 208 20.96 -8.86 6.39
N ALA A 209 21.58 -8.98 7.58
CA ALA A 209 23.02 -9.19 7.69
C ALA A 209 23.51 -10.49 7.02
N ARG A 210 22.73 -11.58 7.11
CA ARG A 210 23.07 -12.83 6.44
C ARG A 210 22.97 -12.73 4.93
N ILE A 211 21.94 -12.04 4.44
CA ILE A 211 21.77 -11.80 3.00
C ILE A 211 22.99 -11.03 2.47
N MET A 212 23.38 -9.95 3.15
CA MET A 212 24.56 -9.16 2.79
C MET A 212 25.86 -9.99 2.82
N GLU A 213 26.04 -10.90 3.79
CA GLU A 213 27.19 -11.82 3.84
C GLU A 213 27.21 -12.81 2.66
N TRP A 214 26.05 -13.23 2.18
CA TRP A 214 25.92 -14.15 1.05
C TRP A 214 26.06 -13.46 -0.31
N LEU A 215 25.92 -12.14 -0.35
CA LEU A 215 26.17 -11.29 -1.52
C LEU A 215 27.63 -10.79 -1.59
N ASP A 216 28.41 -10.96 -0.53
CA ASP A 216 29.78 -10.45 -0.45
C ASP A 216 30.77 -11.34 -1.21
N ILE A 217 31.00 -11.01 -2.49
CA ILE A 217 31.92 -11.73 -3.40
C ILE A 217 33.36 -11.71 -2.87
N SER A 218 33.75 -10.64 -2.16
CA SER A 218 35.09 -10.50 -1.58
C SER A 218 35.39 -11.54 -0.51
N ASN A 219 34.35 -12.20 0.03
CA ASN A 219 34.46 -13.30 0.96
C ASN A 219 33.94 -14.62 0.38
N PRO A 220 34.78 -15.38 -0.36
CA PRO A 220 34.38 -16.64 -0.97
C PRO A 220 33.90 -17.72 0.02
N GLN A 221 34.17 -17.58 1.33
CA GLN A 221 33.71 -18.54 2.34
C GLN A 221 32.23 -18.37 2.67
N THR A 222 31.72 -17.13 2.58
CA THR A 222 30.32 -16.81 2.88
C THR A 222 29.50 -16.54 1.63
N TYR A 223 30.11 -16.02 0.55
CA TYR A 223 29.45 -15.78 -0.72
C TYR A 223 28.69 -17.01 -1.19
N ASN A 224 27.39 -16.87 -1.34
CA ASN A 224 26.54 -17.96 -1.77
C ASN A 224 25.25 -17.40 -2.38
N PRO A 225 25.23 -17.24 -3.71
CA PRO A 225 24.18 -16.50 -4.40
C PRO A 225 22.82 -17.20 -4.33
N ALA A 226 22.82 -18.54 -4.28
CA ALA A 226 21.61 -19.32 -4.09
C ALA A 226 20.96 -19.02 -2.73
N LYS A 227 21.76 -18.76 -1.68
CA LYS A 227 21.17 -18.34 -0.39
C LYS A 227 20.55 -16.96 -0.43
N ALA A 228 21.29 -16.01 -1.00
CA ALA A 228 20.83 -14.63 -1.10
C ALA A 228 19.53 -14.56 -1.91
N GLN A 229 19.49 -15.20 -3.09
CA GLN A 229 18.28 -15.32 -3.90
C GLN A 229 17.13 -15.91 -3.11
N ASN A 230 17.42 -16.94 -2.30
CA ASN A 230 16.39 -17.62 -1.57
C ASN A 230 15.77 -16.75 -0.48
N ALA A 231 16.63 -16.17 0.35
CA ALA A 231 16.22 -15.22 1.37
C ALA A 231 15.42 -14.06 0.77
N TRP A 232 15.91 -13.49 -0.34
CA TRP A 232 15.29 -12.34 -0.98
C TRP A 232 13.88 -12.60 -1.48
N GLN A 233 13.63 -13.74 -2.12
CA GLN A 233 12.27 -14.12 -2.52
C GLN A 233 11.29 -14.15 -1.34
N GLY A 234 11.76 -14.42 -0.11
CA GLY A 234 10.92 -14.33 1.09
C GLY A 234 10.43 -12.89 1.34
N TYR A 235 11.32 -11.91 1.23
CA TYR A 235 10.97 -10.49 1.30
C TYR A 235 10.04 -10.10 0.15
N VAL A 236 10.35 -10.51 -1.09
CA VAL A 236 9.49 -10.24 -2.26
C VAL A 236 8.08 -10.79 -2.06
N ASN A 237 7.93 -12.03 -1.60
CA ASN A 237 6.62 -12.67 -1.40
C ASN A 237 5.73 -11.94 -0.39
N TYR A 238 6.35 -11.30 0.61
CA TYR A 238 5.64 -10.72 1.73
C TYR A 238 5.41 -9.20 1.59
N PHE A 239 6.33 -8.50 0.93
CA PHE A 239 6.37 -7.04 0.94
C PHE A 239 6.18 -6.37 -0.43
N LYS A 240 6.12 -7.10 -1.54
CA LYS A 240 6.07 -6.47 -2.89
C LYS A 240 4.82 -5.64 -3.18
N ASP A 241 3.75 -5.88 -2.42
CA ASP A 241 2.47 -5.17 -2.44
C ASP A 241 2.31 -4.26 -1.21
N LYS A 242 3.40 -4.00 -0.48
CA LYS A 242 3.45 -3.11 0.68
C LYS A 242 4.40 -1.95 0.43
N SER A 243 3.96 -0.78 0.85
CA SER A 243 4.74 0.45 0.89
C SER A 243 5.82 0.39 1.97
N PHE A 244 6.79 1.28 1.88
CA PHE A 244 7.91 1.36 2.80
C PHE A 244 7.44 1.59 4.23
N ILE A 245 6.43 2.45 4.43
CA ILE A 245 5.82 2.67 5.74
C ILE A 245 5.10 1.43 6.28
N GLU A 246 4.37 0.69 5.44
CA GLU A 246 3.71 -0.56 5.88
C GLU A 246 4.73 -1.60 6.34
N GLY A 247 5.84 -1.76 5.61
CA GLY A 247 6.91 -2.66 6.02
C GLY A 247 7.61 -2.21 7.32
N ILE A 248 7.79 -0.90 7.52
CA ILE A 248 8.28 -0.36 8.80
C ILE A 248 7.31 -0.68 9.94
N ILE A 249 6.00 -0.52 9.73
CA ILE A 249 4.98 -0.82 10.74
C ILE A 249 4.98 -2.30 11.09
N GLU A 250 5.07 -3.18 10.10
CA GLU A 250 5.05 -4.63 10.31
C GLU A 250 6.34 -5.19 10.92
N ILE A 251 7.46 -4.47 10.84
CA ILE A 251 8.74 -4.90 11.45
C ILE A 251 8.96 -4.24 12.80
N PHE A 252 8.79 -2.92 12.89
CA PHE A 252 9.26 -2.14 14.02
C PHE A 252 8.15 -1.77 15.02
N CYS A 253 6.90 -1.67 14.59
CA CYS A 253 5.77 -1.35 15.48
C CYS A 253 5.17 -2.58 16.17
N GLN A 254 5.87 -3.72 16.12
CA GLN A 254 5.40 -5.01 16.61
C GLN A 254 6.14 -5.47 17.88
N PRO A 255 5.55 -6.33 18.73
CA PRO A 255 6.21 -6.82 19.96
C PRO A 255 7.52 -7.58 19.71
N ASN A 256 7.68 -8.14 18.53
CA ASN A 256 8.86 -8.89 18.10
C ASN A 256 9.87 -8.04 17.31
N ALA A 257 9.75 -6.70 17.37
CA ALA A 257 10.67 -5.77 16.71
C ALA A 257 12.14 -6.11 16.96
N PRO A 258 13.05 -5.85 16.00
CA PRO A 258 14.48 -6.10 16.16
C PRO A 258 15.04 -5.46 17.44
N LYS A 259 16.01 -6.15 18.07
CA LYS A 259 16.74 -5.60 19.22
C LYS A 259 17.50 -4.36 18.79
N LYS A 260 17.58 -3.36 19.67
CA LYS A 260 18.47 -2.23 19.44
C LYS A 260 19.92 -2.67 19.38
N TYR A 261 20.69 -2.05 18.50
CA TYR A 261 22.14 -2.21 18.43
C TYR A 261 22.79 -0.84 18.57
N ASN A 262 23.44 -0.60 19.71
CA ASN A 262 24.28 0.57 19.87
C ASN A 262 25.52 0.35 19.05
N ALA A 263 25.52 1.12 17.99
CA ALA A 263 26.42 0.89 16.91
C ALA A 263 27.85 1.32 17.40
N ILE A 264 27.98 2.47 18.09
CA ILE A 264 29.27 3.03 18.59
C ILE A 264 29.95 2.09 19.59
N THR A 265 29.21 1.62 20.60
CA THR A 265 29.75 0.73 21.65
C THR A 265 29.81 -0.73 21.20
N LYS A 266 29.18 -1.06 20.05
CA LYS A 266 29.03 -2.41 19.50
C LYS A 266 28.27 -3.35 20.45
N GLN A 267 27.31 -2.82 21.21
CA GLN A 267 26.52 -3.58 22.19
C GLN A 267 25.06 -3.72 21.77
N TRP A 268 24.49 -4.90 22.02
CA TRP A 268 23.06 -5.15 21.85
C TRP A 268 22.29 -4.64 23.06
N GLY A 269 21.17 -3.96 22.80
CA GLY A 269 20.19 -3.53 23.79
C GLY A 269 18.90 -4.35 23.73
N ASP A 270 17.90 -3.92 24.50
CA ASP A 270 16.57 -4.50 24.48
C ASP A 270 15.81 -4.15 23.19
N ARG A 271 14.75 -4.93 22.90
CA ARG A 271 13.83 -4.62 21.81
C ARG A 271 13.10 -3.31 22.10
N TYR A 272 12.88 -2.53 21.06
CA TYR A 272 12.09 -1.31 21.15
C TYR A 272 11.02 -1.34 20.08
N GLN A 273 9.77 -1.47 20.53
CA GLN A 273 8.59 -1.40 19.69
C GLN A 273 8.31 0.09 19.40
N TRP A 274 8.42 0.47 18.14
CA TRP A 274 8.21 1.85 17.70
C TRP A 274 6.76 2.27 17.98
N GLN A 275 6.60 3.50 18.44
CA GLN A 275 5.29 4.09 18.72
C GLN A 275 4.74 4.76 17.46
N TYR A 276 3.59 4.29 16.99
CA TYR A 276 2.89 4.90 15.88
C TYR A 276 2.00 6.06 16.37
N PRO A 277 1.99 7.24 15.72
CA PRO A 277 2.77 7.59 14.52
C PRO A 277 4.15 8.21 14.82
N ASP A 278 4.42 8.60 16.08
CA ASP A 278 5.53 9.48 16.45
C ASP A 278 6.92 9.00 15.99
N ASP A 279 7.25 7.72 16.20
CA ASP A 279 8.57 7.19 15.84
C ASP A 279 8.75 7.04 14.34
N ILE A 280 7.66 6.84 13.59
CA ILE A 280 7.69 6.84 12.13
C ILE A 280 7.97 8.24 11.60
N GLU A 281 7.34 9.28 12.15
CA GLU A 281 7.63 10.66 11.75
C GLU A 281 9.09 11.05 12.02
N LYS A 282 9.63 10.64 13.17
CA LYS A 282 11.04 10.84 13.50
C LYS A 282 11.94 10.12 12.51
N PHE A 283 11.66 8.85 12.20
CA PHE A 283 12.42 8.09 11.21
C PHE A 283 12.31 8.71 9.82
N GLY A 284 11.13 9.19 9.42
CA GLY A 284 10.94 9.91 8.17
C GLY A 284 11.76 11.19 8.09
N THR A 285 12.02 11.84 9.22
CA THR A 285 12.83 13.07 9.29
C THR A 285 14.33 12.78 9.19
N VAL A 286 14.85 11.78 9.91
CA VAL A 286 16.31 11.51 9.95
C VAL A 286 16.76 10.47 8.91
N GLY A 287 15.85 9.61 8.46
CA GLY A 287 16.06 8.55 7.47
C GLY A 287 17.12 7.51 7.87
N THR A 288 17.71 6.89 6.86
CA THR A 288 18.74 5.84 6.98
C THR A 288 20.19 6.36 6.99
N GLY A 289 20.40 7.68 7.12
CA GLY A 289 21.71 8.32 7.02
C GLY A 289 21.95 9.07 5.70
N ILE A 290 20.98 9.06 4.78
CA ILE A 290 21.06 9.75 3.48
C ILE A 290 20.17 11.00 3.38
N GLY A 291 19.65 11.47 4.52
CA GLY A 291 18.66 12.55 4.64
C GLY A 291 17.26 12.04 4.97
N GLY A 292 16.31 12.95 5.17
CA GLY A 292 14.92 12.59 5.49
C GLY A 292 14.24 11.81 4.36
N GLN A 293 13.58 10.70 4.71
CA GLN A 293 12.98 9.74 3.79
C GLN A 293 11.45 9.69 3.85
N SER A 294 10.79 10.58 4.61
CA SER A 294 9.33 10.61 4.67
C SER A 294 8.62 10.68 3.30
N PRO A 295 9.15 11.37 2.25
CA PRO A 295 8.49 11.38 0.93
C PRO A 295 8.53 10.02 0.22
N LEU A 296 9.42 9.12 0.65
CA LEU A 296 9.59 7.78 0.07
C LEU A 296 8.71 6.72 0.76
N PHE A 297 7.94 7.09 1.80
CA PHE A 297 7.03 6.16 2.47
C PHE A 297 6.03 5.43 1.54
N PRO A 298 5.50 6.05 0.46
CA PRO A 298 4.64 5.36 -0.51
C PRO A 298 5.36 4.37 -1.45
N ILE A 299 6.69 4.43 -1.55
CA ILE A 299 7.49 3.55 -2.42
C ILE A 299 7.44 2.11 -1.88
N SER A 300 7.57 1.11 -2.76
CA SER A 300 7.62 -0.32 -2.39
C SER A 300 8.68 -0.58 -1.31
N PHE A 301 8.32 -1.32 -0.26
CA PHE A 301 9.30 -1.74 0.76
C PHE A 301 10.40 -2.60 0.14
N VAL A 302 10.08 -3.43 -0.86
CA VAL A 302 11.05 -4.23 -1.60
C VAL A 302 12.04 -3.33 -2.34
N CYS A 303 11.58 -2.23 -2.95
CA CYS A 303 12.47 -1.25 -3.58
C CYS A 303 13.46 -0.67 -2.57
N MET A 304 12.97 -0.19 -1.42
CA MET A 304 13.83 0.42 -0.40
C MET A 304 14.81 -0.59 0.22
N MET A 305 14.38 -1.83 0.45
CA MET A 305 15.26 -2.88 0.96
C MET A 305 16.41 -3.24 0.02
N ARG A 306 16.28 -3.06 -1.30
CA ARG A 306 17.41 -3.24 -2.22
C ARG A 306 18.53 -2.27 -1.92
N PHE A 307 18.23 -1.02 -1.57
CA PHE A 307 19.24 -0.01 -1.27
C PHE A 307 20.08 -0.42 -0.07
N THR A 308 19.42 -0.89 0.99
CA THR A 308 20.10 -1.38 2.17
C THR A 308 20.87 -2.69 1.90
N LEU A 309 20.26 -3.70 1.26
CA LEU A 309 20.90 -5.01 1.06
C LEU A 309 22.05 -4.97 0.04
N ASN A 310 21.99 -4.08 -0.94
CA ASN A 310 23.06 -3.86 -1.92
C ASN A 310 24.11 -2.85 -1.41
N LYS A 311 23.98 -2.38 -0.15
CA LYS A 311 24.86 -1.38 0.46
C LYS A 311 24.97 -0.09 -0.35
N LEU A 312 23.91 0.28 -1.04
CA LEU A 312 23.87 1.48 -1.87
C LEU A 312 23.84 2.75 -1.02
N GLU A 313 23.46 2.66 0.25
CA GLU A 313 23.38 3.80 1.16
C GLU A 313 24.68 4.00 1.96
N GLU A 314 25.76 3.25 1.69
CA GLU A 314 26.97 3.18 2.51
C GLU A 314 28.23 3.73 1.80
N ASN A 315 29.10 4.44 2.54
CA ASN A 315 30.46 4.83 2.13
C ASN A 315 30.55 5.56 0.77
N HIS A 316 29.62 6.49 0.52
CA HIS A 316 29.60 7.22 -0.74
C HIS A 316 30.88 8.02 -0.95
N ALA A 317 31.42 7.95 -2.17
CA ALA A 317 32.44 8.86 -2.67
C ALA A 317 31.80 10.04 -3.43
N LEU A 318 32.59 11.10 -3.61
CA LEU A 318 32.29 12.24 -4.49
C LEU A 318 33.30 12.24 -5.65
N ILE A 319 32.83 12.43 -6.88
CA ILE A 319 33.72 12.63 -8.04
C ILE A 319 34.08 14.12 -8.09
N VAL A 320 35.30 14.48 -7.70
CA VAL A 320 35.69 15.88 -7.50
C VAL A 320 36.02 16.61 -8.81
N THR A 321 36.13 15.87 -9.92
CA THR A 321 36.22 16.43 -11.28
C THR A 321 34.86 16.65 -11.94
N GLY A 322 33.77 16.52 -11.19
CA GLY A 322 32.41 16.47 -11.71
C GLY A 322 32.06 15.10 -12.32
N THR A 323 30.80 14.70 -12.18
CA THR A 323 30.26 13.47 -12.77
C THR A 323 30.41 13.42 -14.29
N ASP A 324 30.25 14.55 -14.99
CA ASP A 324 30.40 14.59 -16.45
C ASP A 324 31.80 14.19 -16.94
N SER A 325 32.85 14.25 -16.11
CA SER A 325 34.19 13.78 -16.50
C SER A 325 34.20 12.29 -16.85
N VAL A 326 33.39 11.48 -16.16
CA VAL A 326 33.26 10.03 -16.43
C VAL A 326 32.47 9.77 -17.70
N ALA A 327 31.35 10.49 -17.90
CA ALA A 327 30.55 10.37 -19.12
C ALA A 327 31.37 10.80 -20.35
N ASN A 328 32.11 11.89 -20.24
CA ASN A 328 33.00 12.37 -21.29
C ASN A 328 34.18 11.42 -21.52
N ALA A 329 34.75 10.82 -20.47
CA ALA A 329 35.76 9.77 -20.60
C ALA A 329 35.24 8.57 -21.40
N LEU A 330 34.07 8.04 -21.08
CA LEU A 330 33.44 6.96 -21.86
C LEU A 330 33.21 7.35 -23.32
N ALA A 331 32.78 8.59 -23.57
CA ALA A 331 32.55 9.08 -24.92
C ALA A 331 33.85 9.26 -25.74
N ASP A 332 34.93 9.73 -25.11
CA ASP A 332 36.16 10.17 -25.78
C ASP A 332 37.34 9.22 -25.70
N PHE A 333 37.23 8.13 -24.95
CA PHE A 333 38.28 7.15 -24.81
C PHE A 333 38.70 6.58 -26.17
N ASP A 334 40.00 6.56 -26.43
CA ASP A 334 40.54 6.10 -27.70
C ASP A 334 40.52 4.56 -27.80
N ILE A 335 39.72 4.04 -28.73
CA ILE A 335 39.64 2.61 -29.07
C ILE A 335 40.13 2.44 -30.51
N ASN A 336 41.44 2.24 -30.65
CA ASN A 336 42.12 2.02 -31.94
C ASN A 336 41.89 3.17 -32.95
N GLY A 337 42.00 4.42 -32.50
CA GLY A 337 41.83 5.63 -33.30
C GLY A 337 40.37 6.07 -33.49
N LYS A 338 39.43 5.47 -32.77
CA LYS A 338 38.00 5.79 -32.82
C LYS A 338 37.46 6.02 -31.42
N LYS A 339 36.42 6.83 -31.32
CA LYS A 339 35.75 7.17 -30.06
C LYS A 339 34.26 6.92 -30.18
N VAL A 340 33.59 6.65 -29.07
CA VAL A 340 32.12 6.53 -29.06
C VAL A 340 31.49 7.84 -29.52
N ARG A 341 32.07 9.00 -29.15
CA ARG A 341 31.63 10.34 -29.57
C ARG A 341 31.49 10.50 -31.08
N ASP A 342 32.33 9.82 -31.88
CA ASP A 342 32.27 9.87 -33.35
C ASP A 342 30.96 9.27 -33.91
N PHE A 343 30.23 8.50 -33.10
CA PHE A 343 28.98 7.83 -33.45
C PHE A 343 27.74 8.47 -32.78
N ILE A 344 27.92 9.55 -32.02
CA ILE A 344 26.83 10.26 -31.33
C ILE A 344 26.33 11.40 -32.22
N VAL A 345 25.01 11.46 -32.40
CA VAL A 345 24.31 12.55 -33.07
C VAL A 345 23.46 13.28 -32.05
N THR A 346 23.92 14.45 -31.61
CA THR A 346 23.21 15.30 -30.64
C THR A 346 22.11 16.14 -31.32
N ASN A 347 21.28 16.81 -30.52
CA ASN A 347 20.14 17.62 -30.97
C ASN A 347 19.19 16.89 -31.92
N THR A 348 19.09 15.58 -31.79
CA THR A 348 18.34 14.70 -32.69
C THR A 348 17.33 13.88 -31.89
N PRO A 349 16.23 14.51 -31.42
CA PRO A 349 15.21 13.81 -30.65
C PRO A 349 14.47 12.81 -31.54
N VAL A 350 14.55 11.54 -31.17
CA VAL A 350 13.75 10.47 -31.77
C VAL A 350 12.31 10.60 -31.28
N LYS A 351 11.34 10.57 -32.20
CA LYS A 351 9.90 10.68 -31.89
C LYS A 351 9.12 9.41 -32.18
N VAL A 352 9.49 8.67 -33.24
CA VAL A 352 8.77 7.46 -33.65
C VAL A 352 9.74 6.36 -34.05
N ILE A 353 9.47 5.15 -33.57
CA ILE A 353 10.10 3.91 -34.02
C ILE A 353 9.12 3.23 -34.97
N ASN A 354 9.48 3.09 -36.25
CA ASN A 354 8.63 2.56 -37.30
C ASN A 354 9.06 1.14 -37.70
N PRO A 355 8.15 0.14 -37.68
CA PRO A 355 8.46 -1.17 -38.21
C PRO A 355 8.66 -1.15 -39.73
N GLU A 356 9.67 -1.87 -40.20
CA GLU A 356 9.97 -2.10 -41.62
C GLU A 356 9.87 -3.60 -41.93
N ASN A 357 9.54 -3.97 -43.17
CA ASN A 357 9.58 -5.37 -43.65
C ASN A 357 8.90 -6.37 -42.68
N ASN A 358 7.64 -6.12 -42.31
CA ASN A 358 6.88 -6.90 -41.31
C ASN A 358 7.54 -6.99 -39.92
N GLY A 359 8.38 -6.02 -39.56
CA GLY A 359 9.12 -5.96 -38.29
C GLY A 359 10.52 -6.57 -38.35
N GLY A 360 11.02 -7.00 -39.52
CA GLY A 360 12.39 -7.49 -39.65
C GLY A 360 13.44 -6.43 -39.31
N ASN A 361 13.15 -5.17 -39.63
CA ASN A 361 13.95 -3.99 -39.28
C ASN A 361 13.05 -2.90 -38.69
N VAL A 362 13.64 -1.83 -38.17
CA VAL A 362 12.95 -0.59 -37.80
C VAL A 362 13.67 0.64 -38.35
N SER A 363 12.92 1.74 -38.54
CA SER A 363 13.45 3.09 -38.75
C SER A 363 13.16 4.00 -37.57
N LEU A 364 13.96 5.04 -37.42
CA LEU A 364 13.77 6.13 -36.47
C LEU A 364 13.35 7.40 -37.21
N THR A 365 12.36 8.09 -36.67
CA THR A 365 11.88 9.38 -37.17
C THR A 365 12.05 10.45 -36.11
N ASP A 366 12.55 11.62 -36.52
CA ASP A 366 12.73 12.78 -35.64
C ASP A 366 11.42 13.52 -35.35
N ASN A 367 11.48 14.55 -34.50
CA ASN A 367 10.33 15.41 -34.19
C ASN A 367 9.84 16.29 -35.36
N LYS A 368 10.55 16.32 -36.50
CA LYS A 368 10.16 17.02 -37.72
C LYS A 368 9.53 16.08 -38.74
N GLY A 369 9.42 14.78 -38.44
CA GLY A 369 8.89 13.77 -39.34
C GLY A 369 9.89 13.23 -40.36
N ASN A 370 11.18 13.53 -40.21
CA ASN A 370 12.22 13.00 -41.10
C ASN A 370 12.69 11.63 -40.60
N VAL A 371 12.81 10.66 -41.51
CA VAL A 371 13.52 9.41 -41.22
C VAL A 371 15.01 9.73 -41.08
N ILE A 372 15.54 9.58 -39.87
CA ILE A 372 16.94 9.85 -39.52
C ILE A 372 17.80 8.58 -39.56
N GLU A 373 17.16 7.42 -39.49
CA GLU A 373 17.81 6.12 -39.63
C GLU A 373 16.84 5.04 -40.11
N SER A 374 17.32 4.09 -40.91
CA SER A 374 16.55 2.94 -41.42
C SER A 374 17.32 1.63 -41.30
N ASP A 375 16.67 0.50 -41.58
CA ASP A 375 17.29 -0.82 -41.65
C ASP A 375 17.96 -1.25 -40.33
N ILE A 376 17.44 -0.77 -39.20
CA ILE A 376 17.96 -1.11 -37.87
C ILE A 376 17.44 -2.48 -37.48
N ASN A 377 18.36 -3.41 -37.20
CA ASN A 377 18.02 -4.75 -36.70
C ASN A 377 18.18 -4.88 -35.18
N HIS A 378 18.92 -3.98 -34.53
CA HIS A 378 19.02 -3.89 -33.07
C HIS A 378 18.86 -2.44 -32.59
N LEU A 379 17.91 -2.20 -31.70
CA LEU A 379 17.60 -0.91 -31.10
C LEU A 379 17.74 -1.00 -29.58
N VAL A 380 18.50 -0.08 -28.98
CA VAL A 380 18.61 0.05 -27.51
C VAL A 380 17.95 1.35 -27.08
N ILE A 381 16.96 1.27 -26.20
CA ILE A 381 16.25 2.41 -25.64
C ILE A 381 16.87 2.74 -24.29
N CYS A 382 17.55 3.89 -24.22
CA CYS A 382 18.28 4.39 -23.04
C CYS A 382 17.59 5.56 -22.31
N THR A 383 16.35 5.86 -22.68
CA THR A 383 15.51 6.90 -22.06
C THR A 383 14.90 6.41 -20.74
N THR A 384 14.35 7.30 -19.92
CA THR A 384 13.45 6.88 -18.83
C THR A 384 12.22 6.16 -19.41
N THR A 385 11.52 5.35 -18.60
CA THR A 385 10.24 4.73 -18.99
C THR A 385 9.21 5.79 -19.38
N ARG A 386 9.13 6.88 -18.62
CA ARG A 386 8.22 8.01 -18.91
C ARG A 386 8.58 8.77 -20.18
N ALA A 387 9.86 8.89 -20.54
CA ALA A 387 10.25 9.42 -21.85
C ALA A 387 10.00 8.42 -22.99
N ALA A 388 10.14 7.11 -22.75
CA ALA A 388 9.76 6.10 -23.73
C ALA A 388 8.25 6.14 -24.04
N GLU A 389 7.41 6.38 -23.02
CA GLU A 389 5.98 6.63 -23.19
C GLU A 389 5.72 7.97 -23.92
N ILE A 390 6.11 9.11 -23.32
CA ILE A 390 5.70 10.44 -23.78
C ILE A 390 6.38 10.84 -25.09
N GLU A 391 7.67 10.54 -25.23
CA GLU A 391 8.46 10.99 -26.38
C GLU A 391 8.41 10.00 -27.52
N LEU A 392 8.56 8.71 -27.24
CA LEU A 392 8.57 7.66 -28.27
C LEU A 392 7.18 7.05 -28.55
N GLY A 393 6.18 7.35 -27.72
CA GLY A 393 4.81 6.83 -27.86
C GLY A 393 4.68 5.35 -27.52
N ILE A 394 5.58 4.77 -26.72
CA ILE A 394 5.57 3.33 -26.37
C ILE A 394 4.52 3.10 -25.28
N ASP A 395 3.27 3.01 -25.72
CA ASP A 395 2.09 2.76 -24.89
C ASP A 395 1.19 1.65 -25.49
N SER A 396 -0.02 1.50 -24.95
CA SER A 396 -0.98 0.50 -25.44
C SER A 396 -1.39 0.71 -26.93
N LEU A 397 -1.28 1.93 -27.44
CA LEU A 397 -1.60 2.34 -28.81
C LEU A 397 -0.39 2.38 -29.74
N TRP A 398 0.82 2.13 -29.24
CA TRP A 398 2.03 2.09 -30.04
C TRP A 398 1.86 1.15 -31.25
N GLN A 399 2.00 1.73 -32.45
CA GLN A 399 1.84 1.01 -33.72
C GLN A 399 0.50 0.24 -33.83
N ALA A 400 -0.60 0.80 -33.31
CA ALA A 400 -1.94 0.17 -33.29
C ALA A 400 -2.43 -0.30 -34.68
N ASN A 401 -2.08 0.43 -35.74
CA ASN A 401 -2.41 0.07 -37.13
C ASN A 401 -1.66 -1.18 -37.63
N GLN A 402 -0.62 -1.62 -36.91
CA GLN A 402 0.20 -2.80 -37.21
C GLN A 402 0.34 -3.70 -35.97
N LYS A 403 -0.75 -3.90 -35.22
CA LYS A 403 -0.79 -4.59 -33.92
C LYS A 403 0.02 -5.90 -33.83
N VAL A 404 -0.02 -6.74 -34.88
CA VAL A 404 0.73 -8.02 -34.90
C VAL A 404 2.24 -7.78 -34.92
N VAL A 405 2.70 -6.87 -35.78
CA VAL A 405 4.12 -6.52 -35.88
C VAL A 405 4.57 -5.82 -34.59
N ALA A 406 3.76 -4.89 -34.09
CA ALA A 406 4.01 -4.20 -32.83
C ALA A 406 4.22 -5.18 -31.67
N ASN A 407 3.32 -6.15 -31.50
CA ASN A 407 3.40 -7.18 -30.46
C ASN A 407 4.60 -8.12 -30.61
N ASN A 408 5.11 -8.32 -31.83
CA ASN A 408 6.31 -9.12 -32.04
C ASN A 408 7.59 -8.35 -31.66
N LEU A 409 7.59 -7.02 -31.85
CA LEU A 409 8.71 -6.14 -31.49
C LEU A 409 8.73 -5.82 -29.98
N ILE A 410 7.60 -5.33 -29.46
CA ILE A 410 7.38 -5.04 -28.04
C ILE A 410 5.99 -5.54 -27.67
N ASP A 411 5.92 -6.64 -26.92
CA ASP A 411 4.65 -7.21 -26.48
C ASP A 411 3.86 -6.23 -25.60
N MET A 412 2.54 -6.45 -25.54
CA MET A 412 1.63 -5.55 -24.84
C MET A 412 1.98 -5.38 -23.35
N ASN A 413 2.41 -6.45 -22.66
CA ASN A 413 2.70 -6.38 -21.23
C ASN A 413 3.95 -5.51 -20.97
N LYS A 414 4.96 -5.57 -21.85
CA LYS A 414 6.11 -4.65 -21.77
C LYS A 414 5.74 -3.21 -22.07
N ARG A 415 4.82 -2.96 -23.00
CA ARG A 415 4.32 -1.60 -23.28
C ARG A 415 3.54 -1.05 -22.10
N GLU A 416 2.72 -1.88 -21.46
CA GLU A 416 2.05 -1.55 -20.20
C GLU A 416 3.07 -1.30 -19.07
N ALA A 417 4.13 -2.12 -18.97
CA ALA A 417 5.18 -1.90 -17.99
C ALA A 417 5.89 -0.56 -18.18
N VAL A 418 6.17 -0.15 -19.43
CA VAL A 418 6.73 1.18 -19.75
C VAL A 418 5.84 2.30 -19.20
N THR A 419 4.51 2.18 -19.32
CA THR A 419 3.57 3.20 -18.84
C THR A 419 3.35 3.19 -17.32
N ASN A 420 3.59 2.06 -16.66
CA ASN A 420 3.18 1.87 -15.25
C ASN A 420 4.34 1.90 -14.24
N VAL A 421 5.60 1.71 -14.65
CA VAL A 421 6.74 1.84 -13.71
C VAL A 421 6.86 3.31 -13.26
N HIS A 422 6.73 3.55 -11.96
CA HIS A 422 6.81 4.89 -11.39
C HIS A 422 8.22 5.49 -11.58
N VAL A 423 8.23 6.75 -12.01
CA VAL A 423 9.43 7.60 -12.10
C VAL A 423 9.25 8.73 -11.10
N ALA A 424 10.09 8.72 -10.07
CA ALA A 424 10.13 9.67 -8.98
C ALA A 424 10.46 11.08 -9.48
N GLN A 425 9.92 12.07 -8.79
CA GLN A 425 10.26 13.47 -8.99
C GLN A 425 11.39 13.88 -8.06
N SER A 426 12.22 14.83 -8.49
CA SER A 426 13.28 15.36 -7.64
C SER A 426 13.71 16.75 -8.06
N SER A 427 13.94 17.59 -7.04
CA SER A 427 14.42 18.96 -7.20
C SER A 427 15.72 19.17 -6.43
N LYS A 428 16.63 19.96 -7.01
CA LYS A 428 17.86 20.41 -6.35
C LYS A 428 18.08 21.91 -6.53
N PHE A 429 18.67 22.54 -5.51
CA PHE A 429 19.10 23.94 -5.53
C PHE A 429 20.55 24.05 -5.03
N PHE A 430 21.45 24.54 -5.86
CA PHE A 430 22.86 24.73 -5.55
C PHE A 430 23.24 26.21 -5.51
N LEU A 431 24.22 26.53 -4.67
CA LEU A 431 24.73 27.88 -4.47
C LEU A 431 26.23 27.86 -4.19
N LYS A 432 26.99 28.74 -4.88
CA LYS A 432 28.37 29.06 -4.56
C LYS A 432 28.47 29.90 -3.29
N VAL A 433 29.34 29.51 -2.38
CA VAL A 433 29.56 30.16 -1.08
C VAL A 433 31.03 30.18 -0.71
N LYS A 434 31.40 31.07 0.23
CA LYS A 434 32.68 30.96 0.91
C LYS A 434 32.63 29.80 1.91
N PRO A 435 33.55 28.83 1.86
CA PRO A 435 33.47 27.66 2.73
C PRO A 435 33.80 28.03 4.18
N TRP A 436 32.89 27.73 5.12
CA TRP A 436 33.11 27.96 6.56
C TRP A 436 33.66 26.74 7.29
N TRP A 437 33.68 25.57 6.65
CA TRP A 437 34.04 24.28 7.24
C TRP A 437 35.52 23.88 7.03
N ILE A 438 36.29 24.67 6.28
CA ILE A 438 37.68 24.33 5.94
C ILE A 438 38.62 24.60 7.13
N GLY A 439 39.51 23.65 7.39
CA GLY A 439 40.54 23.72 8.42
C GLY A 439 40.11 23.25 9.81
N ASP A 440 41.07 22.77 10.61
CA ASP A 440 40.82 22.11 11.90
C ASP A 440 40.01 22.93 12.91
N ALA A 441 40.15 24.26 12.89
CA ALA A 441 39.41 25.17 13.77
C ALA A 441 37.89 25.19 13.49
N ASN A 442 37.47 24.71 12.32
CA ASN A 442 36.10 24.72 11.85
C ASN A 442 35.46 23.32 11.82
N LYS A 443 36.16 22.28 12.31
CA LYS A 443 35.73 20.87 12.22
C LYS A 443 34.38 20.57 12.88
N ASP A 444 33.96 21.40 13.84
CA ASP A 444 32.71 21.23 14.58
C ASP A 444 31.55 22.06 13.99
N LYS A 445 31.78 22.81 12.90
CA LYS A 445 30.74 23.61 12.25
C LYS A 445 29.81 22.76 11.41
N VAL A 446 28.53 23.13 11.42
CA VAL A 446 27.45 22.43 10.70
C VAL A 446 27.75 22.39 9.20
N ARG A 447 27.67 21.19 8.63
CA ARG A 447 27.88 20.90 7.20
C ARG A 447 26.64 20.31 6.53
N CYS A 448 25.77 19.67 7.30
CA CYS A 448 24.47 19.19 6.82
C CYS A 448 23.34 19.75 7.69
N ILE A 449 22.21 20.06 7.08
CA ILE A 449 20.97 20.39 7.80
C ILE A 449 19.85 19.52 7.26
N THR A 450 19.14 18.83 8.14
CA THR A 450 17.90 18.14 7.82
C THR A 450 16.76 18.80 8.58
N THR A 451 15.67 19.14 7.90
CA THR A 451 14.56 19.91 8.46
C THR A 451 13.22 19.41 7.93
N ASP A 452 12.19 19.51 8.76
CA ASP A 452 10.79 19.27 8.37
C ASP A 452 10.13 20.44 7.59
N THR A 453 10.92 21.45 7.19
CA THR A 453 10.49 22.56 6.33
C THR A 453 10.67 22.25 4.83
N ALA A 454 10.27 23.19 3.96
CA ALA A 454 10.42 23.05 2.52
C ALA A 454 11.89 22.98 2.03
N MET A 455 12.86 23.45 2.84
CA MET A 455 14.29 23.29 2.53
C MET A 455 14.72 21.82 2.61
N ALA A 456 14.09 21.03 3.48
CA ALA A 456 14.29 19.60 3.71
C ALA A 456 15.73 19.16 4.01
N ASN A 457 16.63 19.18 3.03
CA ASN A 457 18.00 18.73 3.16
C ASN A 457 18.99 19.73 2.56
N PHE A 458 20.01 20.07 3.34
CA PHE A 458 21.12 20.96 3.01
C PHE A 458 22.45 20.21 3.14
N TYR A 459 23.36 20.36 2.18
CA TYR A 459 24.70 19.74 2.19
C TYR A 459 25.76 20.73 1.74
N THR A 460 26.94 20.72 2.37
CA THR A 460 28.15 21.37 1.84
C THR A 460 28.94 20.37 0.99
N LEU A 461 29.40 20.74 -0.20
CA LEU A 461 30.19 19.89 -1.10
C LEU A 461 31.62 20.42 -1.24
N ASP A 462 32.58 19.51 -1.28
CA ASP A 462 34.01 19.84 -1.31
C ASP A 462 34.67 19.21 -2.53
N TYR A 463 34.78 20.02 -3.59
CA TYR A 463 35.44 19.65 -4.84
C TYR A 463 36.93 19.99 -4.82
N ASN A 464 37.29 21.11 -4.20
CA ASN A 464 38.67 21.55 -4.06
C ASN A 464 38.88 22.23 -2.70
N PRO A 465 39.55 21.58 -1.74
CA PRO A 465 39.72 22.12 -0.39
C PRO A 465 40.67 23.33 -0.33
N ASN A 466 41.40 23.62 -1.41
CA ASN A 466 42.30 24.77 -1.51
C ASN A 466 41.61 26.02 -2.10
N ASP A 467 40.38 25.89 -2.55
CA ASP A 467 39.65 26.97 -3.19
C ASP A 467 39.08 27.97 -2.18
N THR A 468 38.91 29.22 -2.60
CA THR A 468 38.31 30.28 -1.77
C THR A 468 36.78 30.26 -1.80
N GLU A 469 36.21 29.54 -2.77
CA GLU A 469 34.79 29.30 -2.95
C GLU A 469 34.51 27.79 -2.93
N ALA A 470 33.29 27.42 -2.59
CA ALA A 470 32.79 26.05 -2.59
C ALA A 470 31.29 26.03 -2.90
N VAL A 471 30.67 24.86 -2.90
CA VAL A 471 29.25 24.69 -3.24
C VAL A 471 28.46 24.20 -2.05
N CYS A 472 27.26 24.72 -1.87
CA CYS A 472 26.25 24.13 -1.02
C CYS A 472 25.01 23.73 -1.84
N LEU A 473 24.51 22.53 -1.59
CA LEU A 473 23.21 22.04 -2.04
C LEU A 473 22.21 22.46 -0.97
N MET A 474 21.51 23.58 -1.18
CA MET A 474 20.61 24.16 -0.17
C MET A 474 19.31 23.39 0.00
N ASN A 475 18.87 22.70 -1.06
CA ASN A 475 17.63 21.94 -1.08
C ASN A 475 17.84 20.71 -1.96
N TYR A 476 17.64 19.52 -1.40
CA TYR A 476 17.51 18.28 -2.16
C TYR A 476 16.30 17.49 -1.66
N VAL A 477 15.33 17.33 -2.55
CA VAL A 477 14.01 16.78 -2.24
C VAL A 477 13.52 15.81 -3.30
N TRP A 478 12.60 14.93 -2.88
CA TRP A 478 11.99 13.90 -3.70
C TRP A 478 10.47 13.91 -3.52
N GLU A 479 9.76 13.36 -4.52
CA GLU A 479 8.30 13.17 -4.52
C GLU A 479 7.55 14.45 -4.10
N ASP A 480 6.58 14.37 -3.19
CA ASP A 480 5.77 15.52 -2.75
C ASP A 480 6.58 16.75 -2.30
N LEU A 481 7.82 16.57 -1.81
CA LEU A 481 8.68 17.72 -1.46
C LEU A 481 9.30 18.38 -2.70
N SER A 482 9.50 17.64 -3.79
CA SER A 482 9.89 18.19 -5.09
C SER A 482 8.77 19.03 -5.70
N GLU A 483 7.51 18.59 -5.60
CA GLU A 483 6.34 19.39 -6.01
C GLU A 483 6.25 20.70 -5.21
N LYS A 484 6.55 20.65 -3.91
CA LYS A 484 6.63 21.87 -3.08
C LYS A 484 7.76 22.79 -3.55
N ALA A 485 8.93 22.25 -3.87
CA ALA A 485 10.06 23.05 -4.37
C ALA A 485 9.70 23.74 -5.68
N GLU A 486 9.05 23.03 -6.61
CA GLU A 486 8.51 23.61 -7.85
C GLU A 486 7.58 24.79 -7.58
N ALA A 487 6.68 24.66 -6.59
CA ALA A 487 5.74 25.71 -6.22
C ALA A 487 6.37 26.94 -5.53
N LEU A 488 7.65 26.89 -5.12
CA LEU A 488 8.33 28.03 -4.48
C LEU A 488 8.73 29.14 -5.46
N GLY A 489 8.61 28.89 -6.77
CA GLY A 489 8.88 29.89 -7.81
C GLY A 489 10.29 29.79 -8.40
N GLU A 490 10.71 30.91 -8.98
CA GLU A 490 11.96 31.06 -9.73
C GLU A 490 13.20 31.08 -8.82
N LEU A 491 14.40 31.07 -9.41
CA LEU A 491 15.69 30.89 -8.73
C LEU A 491 15.85 31.75 -7.45
N ASP A 492 15.73 33.07 -7.55
CA ASP A 492 15.89 33.96 -6.38
C ASP A 492 14.69 33.85 -5.40
N GLU A 493 13.46 33.66 -5.88
CA GLU A 493 12.28 33.52 -5.00
C GLU A 493 12.42 32.28 -4.09
N ARG A 494 12.84 31.16 -4.69
CA ARG A 494 13.12 29.91 -4.00
C ARG A 494 14.27 30.09 -3.01
N TYR A 495 15.33 30.77 -3.41
CA TYR A 495 16.44 31.13 -2.52
C TYR A 495 16.02 31.98 -1.32
N GLN A 496 15.26 33.06 -1.53
CA GLN A 496 14.78 33.93 -0.45
C GLN A 496 13.91 33.17 0.56
N ARG A 497 13.17 32.15 0.10
CA ARG A 497 12.46 31.24 0.99
C ARG A 497 13.43 30.42 1.85
N PHE A 498 14.44 29.80 1.26
CA PHE A 498 15.42 29.00 2.01
C PHE A 498 16.26 29.86 2.96
N LEU A 499 16.67 31.06 2.55
CA LEU A 499 17.38 32.02 3.40
C LEU A 499 16.55 32.42 4.63
N ARG A 500 15.22 32.57 4.47
CA ARG A 500 14.30 32.82 5.59
C ARG A 500 14.20 31.64 6.55
N ASP A 501 14.28 30.41 6.04
CA ASP A 501 14.25 29.22 6.90
C ASP A 501 15.58 29.07 7.65
N LEU A 502 16.73 29.31 7.01
CA LEU A 502 18.04 29.42 7.68
C LEU A 502 18.06 30.52 8.74
N GLY A 503 17.47 31.69 8.48
CA GLY A 503 17.43 32.81 9.43
C GLY A 503 16.63 32.56 10.71
N LYS A 504 15.93 31.42 10.82
CA LYS A 504 15.23 30.98 12.03
C LYS A 504 16.04 29.99 12.87
N ILE A 505 17.17 29.52 12.36
CA ILE A 505 18.03 28.53 13.02
C ILE A 505 19.04 29.27 13.90
N GLU A 506 19.24 28.80 15.13
CA GLU A 506 20.11 29.45 16.10
C GLU A 506 21.55 28.92 15.98
N GLY A 507 22.55 29.77 16.27
CA GLY A 507 23.95 29.34 16.33
C GLY A 507 24.61 29.04 14.99
N ILE A 508 23.98 29.42 13.87
CA ILE A 508 24.52 29.28 12.51
C ILE A 508 24.86 30.62 11.84
N ASP A 509 25.16 31.66 12.62
CA ASP A 509 25.46 33.01 12.09
C ASP A 509 26.55 32.99 11.01
N TYR A 510 27.56 32.12 11.15
CA TYR A 510 28.62 31.93 10.16
C TYR A 510 28.14 31.35 8.82
N ILE A 511 27.03 30.61 8.80
CA ILE A 511 26.38 30.15 7.56
C ILE A 511 25.67 31.35 6.93
N LEU A 512 24.89 32.09 7.71
CA LEU A 512 24.16 33.28 7.24
C LEU A 512 25.12 34.34 6.68
N ASP A 513 26.27 34.55 7.31
CA ASP A 513 27.33 35.47 6.85
C ASP A 513 27.95 35.05 5.51
N ALA A 514 27.91 33.75 5.17
CA ALA A 514 28.37 33.21 3.89
C ALA A 514 27.31 33.25 2.79
N MET A 515 26.05 33.55 3.12
CA MET A 515 24.95 33.61 2.16
C MET A 515 24.88 34.99 1.48
N PRO A 516 24.80 35.07 0.14
CA PRO A 516 24.63 36.34 -0.55
C PRO A 516 23.23 36.92 -0.28
N LYS A 517 23.04 38.23 -0.55
CA LYS A 517 21.72 38.83 -0.33
C LYS A 517 20.67 38.33 -1.33
N ASN A 518 21.07 38.13 -2.58
CA ASN A 518 20.25 37.62 -3.68
C ASN A 518 21.13 36.67 -4.52
N VAL A 519 20.49 35.89 -5.39
CA VAL A 519 21.17 34.96 -6.29
C VAL A 519 20.77 35.18 -7.74
N ASP A 520 21.64 34.75 -8.65
CA ASP A 520 21.39 34.67 -10.08
C ASP A 520 22.15 33.47 -10.68
N GLU A 521 22.09 33.30 -12.01
CA GLU A 521 22.73 32.19 -12.72
C GLU A 521 24.27 32.20 -12.62
N THR A 522 24.89 33.27 -12.12
CA THR A 522 26.35 33.33 -11.94
C THR A 522 26.82 32.62 -10.67
N ASN A 523 25.94 32.47 -9.68
CA ASN A 523 26.29 31.89 -8.39
C ASN A 523 25.32 30.82 -7.89
N ALA A 524 24.15 30.62 -8.52
CA ALA A 524 23.19 29.61 -8.14
C ALA A 524 22.59 28.90 -9.37
N VAL A 525 22.17 27.65 -9.17
CA VAL A 525 21.46 26.86 -10.18
C VAL A 525 20.46 25.94 -9.51
N MET A 526 19.33 25.70 -10.17
CA MET A 526 18.32 24.74 -9.70
C MET A 526 17.86 23.84 -10.84
N ILE A 527 17.35 22.66 -10.50
CA ILE A 527 16.75 21.73 -11.45
C ILE A 527 15.53 21.06 -10.83
N ASP A 528 14.48 20.93 -11.64
CA ASP A 528 13.28 20.15 -11.36
C ASP A 528 13.18 19.08 -12.46
N TRP A 529 13.58 17.83 -12.17
CA TRP A 529 13.76 16.77 -13.18
C TRP A 529 12.47 16.37 -13.91
N GLN A 530 11.34 16.48 -13.22
CA GLN A 530 10.01 16.23 -13.78
C GLN A 530 9.63 17.21 -14.89
N LEU A 531 10.22 18.42 -14.89
CA LEU A 531 9.99 19.44 -15.93
C LEU A 531 11.03 19.37 -17.07
N GLN A 532 12.08 18.56 -16.92
CA GLN A 532 13.11 18.43 -17.95
C GLN A 532 12.61 17.54 -19.09
N LYS A 533 12.37 18.18 -20.24
CA LYS A 533 11.96 17.51 -21.46
C LYS A 533 12.94 16.39 -21.83
N TYR A 534 12.41 15.27 -22.32
CA TYR A 534 13.14 14.03 -22.64
C TYR A 534 13.61 13.20 -21.43
N TYR A 535 13.47 13.70 -20.20
CA TYR A 535 13.68 12.93 -18.97
C TYR A 535 12.34 12.65 -18.28
N ASN A 536 11.50 13.69 -18.14
CA ASN A 536 10.15 13.62 -17.57
C ASN A 536 10.12 12.97 -16.17
N GLY A 537 11.15 13.22 -15.36
CA GLY A 537 11.32 12.62 -14.03
C GLY A 537 12.78 12.34 -13.70
N ALA A 538 13.06 12.10 -12.42
CA ALA A 538 14.41 11.95 -11.92
C ALA A 538 14.92 10.51 -12.11
N PHE A 539 14.22 9.50 -11.58
CA PHE A 539 14.65 8.09 -11.64
C PHE A 539 13.50 7.16 -11.26
N ALA A 540 13.58 5.87 -11.61
CA ALA A 540 12.52 4.93 -11.27
C ALA A 540 12.61 4.45 -9.82
N LEU A 541 11.47 4.40 -9.14
CA LEU A 541 11.27 3.77 -7.84
C LEU A 541 9.95 3.01 -7.91
N THR A 542 9.96 1.68 -7.78
CA THR A 542 8.72 0.91 -7.89
C THR A 542 7.79 1.23 -6.72
N GLN A 543 6.52 1.49 -7.02
CA GLN A 543 5.46 1.49 -6.00
C GLN A 543 5.01 0.05 -5.70
N PRO A 544 4.25 -0.18 -4.62
CA PRO A 544 3.63 -1.48 -4.36
C PRO A 544 2.96 -2.04 -5.62
N THR A 545 3.10 -3.33 -5.86
CA THR A 545 2.60 -4.09 -7.04
C THR A 545 3.35 -3.89 -8.36
N GLN A 546 4.31 -2.96 -8.47
CA GLN A 546 5.00 -2.66 -9.74
C GLN A 546 6.24 -3.54 -10.02
N GLU A 547 6.64 -4.41 -9.09
CA GLU A 547 7.84 -5.25 -9.21
C GLU A 547 7.82 -6.16 -10.46
N ASP A 548 6.64 -6.66 -10.85
CA ASP A 548 6.51 -7.49 -12.06
C ASP A 548 6.72 -6.67 -13.35
N TYR A 549 6.22 -5.43 -13.40
CA TYR A 549 6.47 -4.54 -14.54
C TYR A 549 7.97 -4.31 -14.73
N LEU A 550 8.68 -4.01 -13.64
CA LEU A 550 10.13 -3.81 -13.69
C LEU A 550 10.86 -5.08 -14.14
N SER A 551 10.49 -6.25 -13.61
CA SER A 551 11.05 -7.56 -14.01
C SER A 551 10.97 -7.80 -15.52
N GLN A 552 9.81 -7.52 -16.12
CA GLN A 552 9.56 -7.72 -17.54
C GLN A 552 10.45 -6.84 -18.43
N LEU A 553 10.72 -5.60 -17.99
CA LEU A 553 11.62 -4.68 -18.68
C LEU A 553 13.08 -5.07 -18.48
N TYR A 554 13.50 -5.36 -17.24
CA TYR A 554 14.87 -5.74 -16.91
C TYR A 554 15.33 -6.98 -17.68
N TYR A 555 14.51 -8.03 -17.73
CA TYR A 555 14.87 -9.30 -18.39
C TYR A 555 14.59 -9.33 -19.89
N ASN A 556 14.13 -8.23 -20.50
CA ASN A 556 13.84 -8.15 -21.93
C ASN A 556 15.00 -8.66 -22.80
N PHE A 557 16.24 -8.34 -22.43
CA PHE A 557 17.45 -8.70 -23.19
C PHE A 557 17.61 -10.22 -23.37
N THR A 558 17.05 -11.05 -22.48
CA THR A 558 17.17 -12.52 -22.55
C THR A 558 16.42 -13.15 -23.72
N ASN A 559 15.55 -12.40 -24.42
CA ASN A 559 14.83 -12.88 -25.59
C ASN A 559 15.70 -12.88 -26.87
N LEU A 560 16.17 -14.07 -27.27
CA LEU A 560 17.05 -14.28 -28.44
C LEU A 560 16.31 -14.72 -29.74
N ASN A 561 15.00 -14.50 -29.87
CA ASN A 561 14.25 -14.86 -31.10
C ASN A 561 14.57 -13.97 -32.32
N ASN A 562 15.21 -14.48 -33.38
CA ASN A 562 15.73 -13.66 -34.49
C ASN A 562 14.74 -13.34 -35.64
N ASN A 563 13.43 -13.52 -35.45
CA ASN A 563 12.46 -13.33 -36.53
C ASN A 563 12.06 -11.87 -36.80
N VAL A 564 12.44 -10.94 -35.92
CA VAL A 564 12.14 -9.50 -35.99
C VAL A 564 13.32 -8.71 -35.42
N ALA A 565 13.33 -7.39 -35.68
CA ALA A 565 14.27 -6.46 -35.06
C ALA A 565 14.21 -6.56 -33.53
N LYS A 566 15.36 -6.44 -32.88
CA LYS A 566 15.49 -6.53 -31.43
C LYS A 566 15.40 -5.16 -30.79
N ILE A 567 14.52 -5.01 -29.82
CA ILE A 567 14.39 -3.79 -29.03
C ILE A 567 14.74 -4.13 -27.58
N TYR A 568 15.77 -3.47 -27.06
CA TYR A 568 16.30 -3.62 -25.71
C TYR A 568 15.98 -2.38 -24.88
N PHE A 569 15.65 -2.59 -23.60
CA PHE A 569 15.52 -1.52 -22.62
C PHE A 569 16.77 -1.48 -21.75
N ALA A 570 17.41 -0.31 -21.63
CA ALA A 570 18.60 -0.11 -20.83
C ALA A 570 18.59 1.25 -20.15
N GLY A 571 19.17 1.39 -18.97
CA GLY A 571 19.03 2.56 -18.11
C GLY A 571 18.50 2.17 -16.74
N ASP A 572 18.72 3.05 -15.76
CA ASP A 572 18.29 2.86 -14.37
C ASP A 572 16.77 2.60 -14.25
N SER A 573 15.97 3.20 -15.13
CA SER A 573 14.51 3.07 -15.16
C SER A 573 14.02 1.66 -15.52
N TYR A 574 14.91 0.82 -16.04
CA TYR A 574 14.66 -0.58 -16.35
C TYR A 574 15.49 -1.52 -15.48
N SER A 575 16.06 -1.01 -14.39
CA SER A 575 16.98 -1.73 -13.51
C SER A 575 16.40 -1.95 -12.10
N TRP A 576 16.90 -2.95 -11.39
CA TRP A 576 16.54 -3.20 -10.00
C TRP A 576 16.99 -2.10 -9.01
N VAL A 577 17.93 -1.26 -9.42
CA VAL A 577 18.53 -0.21 -8.59
C VAL A 577 18.33 1.16 -9.25
N GLY A 578 17.07 1.49 -9.55
CA GLY A 578 16.70 2.81 -10.08
C GLY A 578 17.19 3.95 -9.17
N GLY A 579 17.68 5.04 -9.78
CA GLY A 579 18.33 6.14 -9.07
C GLY A 579 19.83 5.97 -8.86
N TRP A 580 20.38 4.80 -9.19
CA TRP A 580 21.81 4.49 -9.11
C TRP A 580 22.39 4.25 -10.50
N VAL A 581 23.60 4.78 -10.77
CA VAL A 581 24.22 4.70 -12.10
C VAL A 581 24.62 3.26 -12.44
N GLU A 582 24.90 2.45 -11.42
CA GLU A 582 25.15 1.03 -11.55
C GLU A 582 24.04 0.31 -12.32
N GLY A 583 22.77 0.64 -12.06
CA GLY A 583 21.63 0.06 -12.78
C GLY A 583 21.64 0.38 -14.27
N ALA A 584 22.04 1.60 -14.64
CA ALA A 584 22.18 2.00 -16.04
C ALA A 584 23.34 1.27 -16.74
N LEU A 585 24.48 1.12 -16.07
CA LEU A 585 25.64 0.41 -16.61
C LEU A 585 25.35 -1.09 -16.79
N GLN A 586 24.77 -1.74 -15.79
CA GLN A 586 24.41 -3.16 -15.83
C GLN A 586 23.44 -3.48 -16.98
N THR A 587 22.37 -2.69 -17.12
CA THR A 587 21.39 -2.91 -18.20
C THR A 587 21.95 -2.58 -19.59
N GLY A 588 22.84 -1.60 -19.71
CA GLY A 588 23.60 -1.34 -20.95
C GLY A 588 24.51 -2.51 -21.35
N LEU A 589 25.17 -3.13 -20.38
CA LEU A 589 25.97 -4.34 -20.54
C LEU A 589 25.11 -5.57 -20.90
N ASN A 590 23.92 -5.68 -20.32
CA ASN A 590 22.94 -6.73 -20.66
C ASN A 590 22.51 -6.63 -22.12
N ALA A 591 22.12 -5.44 -22.58
CA ALA A 591 21.77 -5.20 -23.98
C ALA A 591 22.94 -5.54 -24.92
N PHE A 592 24.16 -5.09 -24.59
CA PHE A 592 25.37 -5.44 -25.34
C PHE A 592 25.58 -6.96 -25.45
N SER A 593 25.42 -7.70 -24.34
CA SER A 593 25.58 -9.16 -24.35
C SER A 593 24.60 -9.86 -25.31
N SER A 594 23.35 -9.41 -25.35
CA SER A 594 22.35 -9.96 -26.27
C SER A 594 22.61 -9.61 -27.72
N ILE A 595 23.10 -8.40 -27.98
CA ILE A 595 23.55 -8.01 -29.32
C ILE A 595 24.67 -8.93 -29.79
N VAL A 596 25.70 -9.16 -28.95
CA VAL A 596 26.82 -10.05 -29.28
C VAL A 596 26.30 -11.43 -29.66
N LYS A 597 25.39 -12.00 -28.87
CA LYS A 597 24.82 -13.32 -29.11
C LYS A 597 24.03 -13.39 -30.43
N ASN A 598 23.18 -12.41 -30.70
CA ASN A 598 22.34 -12.39 -31.91
C ASN A 598 23.14 -12.12 -33.19
N LEU A 599 24.25 -11.41 -33.10
CA LEU A 599 25.16 -11.15 -34.21
C LEU A 599 26.21 -12.25 -34.42
N ASN A 600 26.06 -13.41 -33.76
CA ASN A 600 27.00 -14.53 -33.79
C ASN A 600 28.44 -14.14 -33.38
N GLY A 601 28.56 -13.15 -32.48
CA GLY A 601 29.82 -12.78 -31.87
C GLY A 601 30.29 -13.82 -30.84
N THR A 602 31.56 -13.72 -30.48
CA THR A 602 32.20 -14.63 -29.50
C THR A 602 32.59 -13.84 -28.27
N PHE A 603 32.07 -14.22 -27.10
CA PHE A 603 32.54 -13.66 -25.83
C PHE A 603 33.96 -14.11 -25.51
N THR A 604 34.77 -13.23 -24.94
CA THR A 604 36.11 -13.57 -24.45
C THR A 604 36.02 -14.50 -23.24
N SER A 605 35.08 -14.23 -22.33
CA SER A 605 34.75 -15.05 -21.17
C SER A 605 33.26 -15.41 -21.17
N PRO A 606 32.81 -16.37 -22.01
CA PRO A 606 31.39 -16.68 -22.18
C PRO A 606 30.71 -17.13 -20.89
N THR A 607 31.41 -17.90 -20.05
CA THR A 607 30.90 -18.46 -18.79
C THR A 607 30.69 -17.42 -17.69
N LEU A 608 31.06 -16.16 -17.91
CA LEU A 608 30.85 -15.05 -16.98
C LEU A 608 29.85 -14.01 -17.53
N SER A 609 29.33 -14.24 -18.74
CA SER A 609 28.44 -13.26 -19.38
C SER A 609 27.08 -13.19 -18.69
N PRO A 610 26.38 -12.04 -18.78
CA PRO A 610 25.04 -11.88 -18.23
C PRO A 610 24.04 -12.94 -18.71
N LEU A 611 24.16 -13.41 -19.96
CA LEU A 611 23.27 -14.43 -20.53
C LEU A 611 23.40 -15.81 -19.87
N GLU A 612 24.53 -16.12 -19.23
CA GLU A 612 24.72 -17.40 -18.54
C GLU A 612 24.25 -17.35 -17.07
N HIS A 613 24.28 -16.18 -16.44
CA HIS A 613 24.00 -16.02 -15.00
C HIS A 613 22.65 -15.38 -14.68
N HIS A 614 22.04 -14.65 -15.61
CA HIS A 614 20.68 -14.13 -15.42
C HIS A 614 19.63 -15.18 -15.76
N ASN A 615 18.66 -15.33 -14.87
CA ASN A 615 17.51 -16.19 -15.08
C ASN A 615 16.22 -15.46 -14.66
N PRO A 616 15.31 -15.12 -15.58
CA PRO A 616 14.06 -14.42 -15.25
C PRO A 616 13.08 -15.22 -14.37
N LYS A 617 13.38 -16.48 -14.09
CA LYS A 617 12.58 -17.36 -13.23
C LYS A 617 13.21 -17.62 -11.87
N SER A 618 14.38 -17.03 -11.59
CA SER A 618 15.11 -17.23 -10.34
C SER A 618 14.38 -16.59 -9.15
N ILE A 619 13.83 -15.40 -9.37
CA ILE A 619 12.94 -14.68 -8.45
C ILE A 619 11.64 -14.40 -9.20
N VAL A 620 10.52 -14.71 -8.55
CA VAL A 620 9.17 -14.57 -9.09
C VAL A 620 8.52 -13.35 -8.47
N TYR A 621 8.12 -12.40 -9.33
CA TYR A 621 7.51 -11.12 -8.92
C TYR A 621 6.00 -11.05 -9.21
N ASN A 622 5.43 -11.99 -9.96
CA ASN A 622 4.00 -12.04 -10.34
C ASN A 622 3.15 -13.04 -9.55
N ASN A 623 3.70 -13.68 -8.52
CA ASN A 623 2.95 -14.59 -7.65
C ASN A 623 1.94 -13.83 -6.75
N PRO A 624 0.91 -14.45 -6.18
CA PRO A 624 0.14 -13.81 -5.12
C PRO A 624 1.03 -13.55 -3.90
N SER A 625 0.80 -12.45 -3.18
CA SER A 625 1.48 -12.22 -1.90
C SER A 625 1.04 -13.24 -0.86
N SER A 626 2.00 -13.72 -0.06
CA SER A 626 1.76 -14.81 0.87
C SER A 626 1.12 -14.30 2.17
N ILE A 627 -0.15 -14.64 2.39
CA ILE A 627 -0.87 -14.38 3.65
C ILE A 627 -0.67 -15.47 4.72
N GLY A 628 -0.05 -16.61 4.38
CA GLY A 628 0.16 -17.77 5.28
C GLY A 628 1.59 -17.96 5.76
N ALA A 629 1.79 -18.88 6.72
CA ALA A 629 3.10 -19.22 7.27
C ALA A 629 4.00 -19.92 6.23
N VAL A 630 4.75 -19.13 5.46
CA VAL A 630 5.82 -19.64 4.61
C VAL A 630 7.10 -19.70 5.44
N MET A 631 7.55 -20.91 5.74
CA MET A 631 8.86 -21.17 6.35
C MET A 631 9.89 -21.42 5.23
N SER A 632 10.85 -20.51 5.09
CA SER A 632 11.89 -20.60 4.08
C SER A 632 13.12 -21.31 4.65
N PHE A 633 13.35 -22.57 4.27
CA PHE A 633 14.60 -23.29 4.57
C PHE A 633 14.93 -24.23 3.41
N GLY A 634 16.15 -24.15 2.85
CA GLY A 634 16.50 -24.84 1.61
C GLY A 634 17.98 -25.14 1.39
N PRO A 635 18.32 -26.30 0.77
CA PRO A 635 19.68 -26.66 0.42
C PRO A 635 20.31 -25.63 -0.52
N TYR A 636 21.12 -24.76 0.05
CA TYR A 636 22.27 -24.09 -0.55
C TYR A 636 23.29 -25.05 -1.19
N GLY A 637 22.88 -25.82 -2.19
CA GLY A 637 23.79 -26.73 -2.88
C GLY A 637 23.13 -27.55 -3.96
N GLY A 638 23.16 -27.02 -5.16
CA GLY A 638 22.95 -27.75 -6.40
C GLY A 638 23.16 -26.78 -7.55
N ALA A 639 24.16 -27.03 -8.39
CA ALA A 639 24.62 -26.15 -9.46
C ALA A 639 23.60 -26.01 -10.64
N SER A 640 22.30 -26.10 -10.38
CA SER A 640 21.27 -25.96 -11.39
C SER A 640 20.52 -24.65 -11.18
N VAL A 641 20.58 -23.83 -12.21
CA VAL A 641 19.84 -22.57 -12.41
C VAL A 641 18.33 -22.86 -12.61
N LYS A 642 17.77 -23.91 -11.97
CA LYS A 642 16.43 -24.44 -12.19
C LYS A 642 15.76 -24.88 -10.89
N THR A 643 15.47 -23.92 -10.01
CA THR A 643 14.46 -24.13 -8.97
C THR A 643 13.08 -24.00 -9.59
N ILE A 644 12.18 -24.93 -9.24
CA ILE A 644 10.81 -24.96 -9.75
C ILE A 644 9.86 -24.68 -8.60
N TYR A 645 9.03 -23.66 -8.77
CA TYR A 645 7.93 -23.39 -7.85
C TYR A 645 6.85 -24.45 -7.97
N TYR A 646 6.37 -24.90 -6.82
CA TYR A 646 5.21 -25.76 -6.73
C TYR A 646 4.24 -25.23 -5.69
N GLN A 647 2.96 -25.47 -5.97
CA GLN A 647 1.87 -25.17 -5.07
C GLN A 647 0.78 -26.19 -5.31
N GLU A 648 0.38 -26.87 -4.25
CA GLU A 648 -0.66 -27.89 -4.30
C GLU A 648 -1.66 -27.64 -3.18
N GLN A 649 -2.95 -27.63 -3.57
CA GLN A 649 -4.05 -27.53 -2.63
C GLN A 649 -4.26 -28.88 -1.93
N ILE A 650 -4.51 -28.84 -0.62
CA ILE A 650 -4.84 -30.02 0.19
C ILE A 650 -6.37 -30.07 0.35
N ARG A 651 -6.95 -31.18 -0.09
CA ARG A 651 -8.38 -31.47 -0.01
C ARG A 651 -8.60 -32.76 0.77
N SER A 652 -9.85 -33.05 1.14
CA SER A 652 -10.21 -34.34 1.72
C SER A 652 -9.80 -35.48 0.79
N GLY A 653 -8.93 -36.38 1.27
CA GLY A 653 -8.38 -37.51 0.50
C GLY A 653 -7.05 -37.22 -0.23
N SER A 654 -6.48 -36.01 -0.10
CA SER A 654 -5.16 -35.70 -0.62
C SER A 654 -4.10 -36.62 0.00
N SER A 655 -3.20 -37.14 -0.85
CA SER A 655 -2.03 -37.89 -0.40
C SER A 655 -0.84 -36.94 -0.24
N PHE A 656 -0.14 -37.07 0.88
CA PHE A 656 1.13 -36.39 1.12
C PHE A 656 2.17 -37.39 1.56
N ALA A 657 3.33 -37.38 0.91
CA ALA A 657 4.45 -38.22 1.28
C ALA A 657 5.76 -37.43 1.21
N ILE A 658 6.73 -37.81 2.03
CA ILE A 658 8.07 -37.25 2.00
C ILE A 658 9.11 -38.34 1.72
N TYR A 659 10.25 -37.94 1.18
CA TYR A 659 11.40 -38.80 0.92
C TYR A 659 12.61 -38.22 1.66
N THR A 660 13.48 -39.08 2.17
CA THR A 660 14.65 -38.66 2.94
C THR A 660 15.93 -39.14 2.30
N ARG A 661 16.96 -38.30 2.23
CA ARG A 661 18.29 -38.73 1.76
C ARG A 661 19.19 -39.08 2.94
N GLY A 662 19.57 -40.36 3.05
CA GLY A 662 20.61 -40.83 3.99
C GLY A 662 20.37 -40.52 5.48
N GLY A 663 19.14 -40.20 5.88
CA GLY A 663 18.84 -39.71 7.23
C GLY A 663 19.35 -38.29 7.50
N ASP A 664 19.66 -37.50 6.48
CA ASP A 664 20.15 -36.12 6.59
C ASP A 664 19.04 -35.07 6.37
N CYS A 665 18.19 -35.21 5.35
CA CYS A 665 17.13 -34.22 5.07
C CYS A 665 15.95 -34.76 4.26
N ILE A 666 14.92 -33.94 4.09
CA ILE A 666 13.81 -34.20 3.16
C ILE A 666 14.28 -33.91 1.72
N SER A 667 14.42 -34.93 0.88
CA SER A 667 14.93 -34.84 -0.49
C SER A 667 13.84 -34.71 -1.55
N ALA A 668 12.61 -35.10 -1.24
CA ALA A 668 11.45 -34.88 -2.10
C ALA A 668 10.16 -34.90 -1.29
N ILE A 669 9.09 -34.37 -1.87
CA ILE A 669 7.73 -34.61 -1.42
C ILE A 669 6.85 -35.05 -2.59
N THR A 670 5.79 -35.78 -2.30
CA THR A 670 4.70 -36.06 -3.23
C THR A 670 3.41 -35.52 -2.65
N VAL A 671 2.71 -34.65 -3.39
CA VAL A 671 1.39 -34.12 -3.04
C VAL A 671 0.42 -34.44 -4.18
N ASN A 672 -0.72 -35.05 -3.88
CA ASN A 672 -1.75 -35.42 -4.87
C ASN A 672 -1.19 -36.22 -6.07
N GLY A 673 -0.19 -37.07 -5.83
CA GLY A 673 0.47 -37.89 -6.85
C GLY A 673 1.52 -37.18 -7.71
N LYS A 674 1.81 -35.89 -7.47
CA LYS A 674 2.90 -35.15 -8.12
C LYS A 674 4.10 -35.08 -7.18
N THR A 675 5.29 -35.43 -7.69
CA THR A 675 6.54 -35.43 -6.91
C THR A 675 7.39 -34.20 -7.24
N TYR A 676 7.92 -33.59 -6.20
CA TYR A 676 8.81 -32.43 -6.21
C TYR A 676 10.11 -32.81 -5.49
N GLY A 677 11.28 -32.52 -6.07
CA GLY A 677 12.60 -32.97 -5.59
C GLY A 677 13.02 -34.35 -6.10
N SER A 678 14.09 -34.92 -5.53
CA SER A 678 14.62 -36.25 -5.87
C SER A 678 14.19 -37.33 -4.86
N PRO A 679 13.32 -38.28 -5.24
CA PRO A 679 12.90 -39.36 -4.36
C PRO A 679 13.99 -40.45 -4.29
N ASP A 680 14.86 -40.38 -3.28
CA ASP A 680 16.00 -41.30 -3.11
C ASP A 680 15.75 -42.45 -2.11
N SER A 681 14.57 -42.49 -1.50
CA SER A 681 14.18 -43.47 -0.48
C SER A 681 12.78 -44.02 -0.73
N ASN A 682 12.35 -44.98 0.09
CA ASN A 682 10.92 -45.29 0.17
C ASN A 682 10.16 -44.07 0.73
N PRO A 683 8.95 -43.78 0.22
CA PRO A 683 8.14 -42.67 0.70
C PRO A 683 7.62 -42.92 2.12
N ILE A 684 7.66 -41.88 2.94
CA ILE A 684 6.98 -41.83 4.24
C ILE A 684 5.66 -41.10 4.01
N VAL A 685 4.54 -41.84 4.04
CA VAL A 685 3.19 -41.28 3.85
C VAL A 685 2.74 -40.61 5.14
N ILE A 686 2.22 -39.38 5.02
CA ILE A 686 1.78 -38.55 6.13
C ILE A 686 0.28 -38.34 6.01
N ASN A 687 -0.44 -38.64 7.09
CA ASN A 687 -1.87 -38.42 7.14
C ASN A 687 -2.15 -36.94 7.45
N LEU A 688 -2.62 -36.20 6.45
CA LEU A 688 -3.02 -34.80 6.59
C LEU A 688 -4.46 -34.63 7.13
N SER A 689 -5.19 -35.73 7.37
CA SER A 689 -6.56 -35.67 7.89
C SER A 689 -6.64 -35.42 9.40
N GLU A 690 -5.53 -35.55 10.12
CA GLU A 690 -5.51 -35.36 11.57
C GLU A 690 -5.38 -33.88 11.93
N PRO A 691 -6.14 -33.39 12.92
CA PRO A 691 -5.95 -32.06 13.48
C PRO A 691 -4.53 -31.85 13.98
N ILE A 692 -3.94 -30.70 13.69
CA ILE A 692 -2.58 -30.31 14.07
C ILE A 692 -2.68 -29.30 15.20
N ASP A 693 -2.25 -29.70 16.40
CA ASP A 693 -2.18 -28.85 17.59
C ASP A 693 -0.77 -28.26 17.77
N GLN A 694 0.24 -29.00 17.32
CA GLN A 694 1.63 -28.60 17.38
C GLN A 694 2.30 -28.93 16.07
N PHE A 695 2.86 -27.90 15.43
CA PHE A 695 3.66 -28.06 14.23
C PHE A 695 5.06 -27.53 14.49
N GLU A 696 6.07 -28.36 14.31
CA GLU A 696 7.47 -27.95 14.42
C GLU A 696 8.19 -28.21 13.11
N ILE A 697 9.09 -27.34 12.69
CA ILE A 697 10.04 -27.62 11.60
C ILE A 697 11.44 -27.60 12.19
N TYR A 698 12.26 -28.56 11.80
CA TYR A 698 13.68 -28.60 12.12
C TYR A 698 14.47 -28.39 10.85
N ALA A 699 15.28 -27.34 10.84
CA ALA A 699 16.19 -27.04 9.75
C ALA A 699 17.63 -27.03 10.27
N GLY A 700 18.52 -27.67 9.54
CA GLY A 700 19.87 -27.94 9.99
C GLY A 700 20.88 -27.85 8.86
N TYR A 701 22.14 -27.57 9.18
CA TYR A 701 23.18 -27.63 8.15
C TYR A 701 23.43 -29.08 7.73
N SER A 702 23.30 -29.35 6.43
CA SER A 702 23.70 -30.59 5.77
C SER A 702 25.10 -30.41 5.21
N ASN A 703 26.01 -31.33 5.57
CA ASN A 703 27.35 -31.39 4.99
C ASN A 703 27.32 -31.84 3.53
N TYR A 704 26.31 -32.63 3.15
CA TYR A 704 26.13 -33.13 1.79
C TYR A 704 25.75 -31.99 0.84
N TYR A 705 24.73 -31.20 1.22
CA TYR A 705 24.27 -30.06 0.44
C TYR A 705 25.04 -28.77 0.74
N ARG A 706 25.91 -28.76 1.77
CA ARG A 706 26.62 -27.57 2.27
C ARG A 706 25.67 -26.41 2.60
N ALA A 707 24.57 -26.76 3.26
CA ALA A 707 23.41 -25.90 3.33
C ALA A 707 22.47 -26.12 4.50
N THR A 708 21.68 -25.12 4.87
CA THR A 708 20.55 -25.30 5.78
C THR A 708 19.38 -25.96 5.05
N VAL A 709 19.08 -27.21 5.36
CA VAL A 709 18.00 -27.99 4.74
C VAL A 709 16.86 -28.20 5.72
N VAL A 710 15.64 -28.43 5.21
CA VAL A 710 14.57 -28.99 6.04
C VAL A 710 14.94 -30.42 6.40
N ARG A 711 15.32 -30.63 7.66
CA ARG A 711 15.74 -31.93 8.17
C ARG A 711 14.53 -32.83 8.41
N CYS A 712 13.59 -32.29 9.16
CA CYS A 712 12.30 -32.90 9.42
C CYS A 712 11.28 -31.84 9.82
N PHE A 713 10.03 -32.24 9.89
CA PHE A 713 9.02 -31.51 10.63
C PHE A 713 8.31 -32.46 11.58
N LYS A 714 7.71 -31.90 12.63
CA LYS A 714 7.01 -32.63 13.67
C LYS A 714 5.56 -32.19 13.64
N ILE A 715 4.65 -33.15 13.54
CA ILE A 715 3.21 -32.91 13.63
C ILE A 715 2.75 -33.64 14.88
N ASN A 716 2.17 -32.91 15.85
CA ASN A 716 1.66 -33.45 17.11
C ASN A 716 2.63 -34.37 17.86
N GLY A 717 3.92 -34.06 17.81
CA GLY A 717 4.95 -34.88 18.46
C GLY A 717 5.53 -36.01 17.61
N THR A 718 4.97 -36.30 16.44
CA THR A 718 5.53 -37.28 15.48
C THR A 718 6.49 -36.61 14.51
N THR A 719 7.74 -37.07 14.47
CA THR A 719 8.77 -36.54 13.57
C THR A 719 8.70 -37.22 12.19
N TYR A 720 8.64 -36.40 11.14
CA TYR A 720 8.65 -36.80 9.74
C TYR A 720 9.90 -36.24 9.06
N GLY A 721 10.85 -37.10 8.74
CA GLY A 721 12.13 -36.75 8.14
C GLY A 721 13.31 -37.37 8.89
N ALA A 722 14.46 -36.73 8.81
CA ALA A 722 15.67 -37.12 9.52
C ALA A 722 15.64 -36.78 11.01
N VAL A 723 16.44 -37.46 11.83
CA VAL A 723 16.52 -37.19 13.27
C VAL A 723 17.08 -35.77 13.48
N PRO A 724 16.39 -34.88 14.21
CA PRO A 724 16.91 -33.55 14.52
C PRO A 724 18.23 -33.64 15.30
N HIS A 725 19.21 -32.86 14.90
CA HIS A 725 20.44 -32.64 15.66
C HIS A 725 20.20 -31.60 16.76
N THR A 726 21.08 -31.57 17.78
CA THR A 726 20.98 -30.62 18.91
C THR A 726 21.19 -29.17 18.51
N ASP A 727 21.90 -28.93 17.41
CA ASP A 727 22.21 -27.62 16.82
C ASP A 727 21.27 -27.23 15.69
N ASP A 728 20.31 -28.09 15.33
CA ASP A 728 19.29 -27.74 14.34
C ASP A 728 18.39 -26.62 14.87
N MET A 729 18.04 -25.70 13.98
CA MET A 729 17.07 -24.67 14.25
C MET A 729 15.69 -25.30 14.33
N LYS A 730 15.05 -25.15 15.49
CA LYS A 730 13.69 -25.61 15.77
C LYS A 730 12.72 -24.45 15.64
N TYR A 731 11.79 -24.55 14.72
CA TYR A 731 10.65 -23.66 14.55
C TYR A 731 9.45 -24.36 15.15
N SER A 732 8.73 -23.71 16.04
CA SER A 732 7.47 -24.21 16.57
C SER A 732 6.40 -23.22 16.19
N LEU A 733 5.42 -23.65 15.39
CA LEU A 733 4.17 -22.93 15.27
C LEU A 733 3.23 -23.44 16.38
N PRO A 734 3.04 -22.64 17.44
CA PRO A 734 1.92 -22.90 18.34
C PRO A 734 0.66 -22.59 17.57
N LEU A 735 -0.11 -23.63 17.24
CA LEU A 735 -1.45 -23.45 16.74
C LEU A 735 -2.35 -23.33 17.97
N ASP A 736 -2.91 -22.15 18.18
CA ASP A 736 -3.74 -21.89 19.37
C ASP A 736 -4.96 -22.81 19.40
N ASN A 737 -5.43 -23.25 18.24
CA ASN A 737 -6.46 -24.27 18.05
C ASN A 737 -5.98 -25.40 17.11
N PRO A 738 -6.52 -26.63 17.26
CA PRO A 738 -6.25 -27.71 16.32
C PRO A 738 -6.51 -27.22 14.89
N SER A 739 -5.61 -27.42 13.93
CA SER A 739 -5.72 -26.89 12.57
C SER A 739 -5.45 -27.96 11.51
N LYS A 740 -5.95 -27.81 10.28
CA LYS A 740 -5.61 -28.69 9.14
C LYS A 740 -4.73 -27.93 8.14
N ILE A 741 -3.86 -28.64 7.44
CA ILE A 741 -3.11 -28.07 6.32
C ILE A 741 -4.05 -27.95 5.11
N THR A 742 -4.15 -26.76 4.53
CA THR A 742 -4.98 -26.47 3.34
C THR A 742 -4.18 -26.33 2.06
N GLN A 743 -2.91 -26.00 2.17
CA GLN A 743 -2.03 -25.83 1.02
C GLN A 743 -0.60 -26.19 1.40
N ILE A 744 0.11 -26.84 0.48
CA ILE A 744 1.56 -27.04 0.56
C ILE A 744 2.17 -26.35 -0.64
N MET A 745 3.19 -25.54 -0.40
CA MET A 745 3.87 -24.81 -1.47
C MET A 745 5.36 -24.75 -1.19
N GLY A 746 6.14 -24.47 -2.21
CA GLY A 746 7.58 -24.37 -2.02
C GLY A 746 8.36 -24.24 -3.30
N LEU A 747 9.67 -24.39 -3.16
CA LEU A 747 10.62 -24.47 -4.25
C LEU A 747 11.32 -25.83 -4.16
N HIS A 748 11.67 -26.40 -5.30
CA HIS A 748 12.49 -27.61 -5.33
C HIS A 748 13.51 -27.58 -6.47
N GLY A 749 14.61 -28.29 -6.26
CA GLY A 749 15.64 -28.64 -7.23
C GLY A 749 15.92 -30.14 -7.14
N ASP A 750 17.18 -30.50 -6.86
CA ASP A 750 17.58 -31.88 -6.53
C ASP A 750 17.03 -32.32 -5.14
N ALA A 751 16.64 -31.36 -4.29
CA ALA A 751 15.93 -31.57 -3.04
C ALA A 751 14.81 -30.53 -2.83
N ILE A 752 14.11 -30.57 -1.68
CA ILE A 752 13.11 -29.56 -1.34
C ILE A 752 13.80 -28.32 -0.78
N ASP A 753 13.74 -27.22 -1.55
CA ASP A 753 14.39 -25.95 -1.24
C ASP A 753 13.55 -25.04 -0.37
N ARG A 754 12.23 -25.13 -0.43
CA ARG A 754 11.35 -24.50 0.54
C ARG A 754 10.11 -25.34 0.71
N ILE A 755 9.55 -25.29 1.90
CA ILE A 755 8.24 -25.88 2.15
C ILE A 755 7.47 -24.97 3.11
N GLY A 756 6.36 -24.44 2.61
CA GLY A 756 5.39 -23.66 3.37
C GLY A 756 4.09 -24.43 3.49
N PHE A 757 3.38 -24.18 4.57
CA PHE A 757 2.09 -24.79 4.86
C PHE A 757 1.10 -23.68 5.16
N SER A 758 -0.05 -23.71 4.50
CA SER A 758 -1.22 -22.94 4.94
C SER A 758 -2.03 -23.79 5.89
N PHE A 759 -2.50 -23.18 6.97
CA PHE A 759 -3.31 -23.83 7.99
C PHE A 759 -4.71 -23.21 8.03
N GLU A 760 -5.70 -24.02 8.38
CA GLU A 760 -7.09 -23.60 8.67
C GLU A 760 -7.49 -24.22 10.01
N GLU A 761 -7.97 -23.42 10.96
CA GLU A 761 -8.38 -23.93 12.27
C GLU A 761 -9.57 -24.90 12.17
N ILE A 762 -9.50 -25.98 12.93
CA ILE A 762 -10.53 -26.99 13.09
C ILE A 762 -11.36 -26.58 14.30
N VAL A 763 -12.53 -26.00 14.01
CA VAL A 763 -13.47 -25.54 15.02
C VAL A 763 -14.03 -26.74 15.79
N HIS A 764 -13.52 -26.96 17.02
CA HIS A 764 -14.13 -27.88 17.98
C HIS A 764 -15.01 -27.10 18.99
N PRO A 765 -16.34 -27.33 19.02
CA PRO A 765 -17.28 -26.56 19.83
C PRO A 765 -17.11 -26.60 21.37
N GLN A 766 -16.11 -27.31 21.92
CA GLN A 766 -16.07 -27.65 23.37
C GLN A 766 -14.76 -27.31 24.11
N LEU A 767 -13.67 -26.89 23.46
CA LEU A 767 -12.38 -26.63 24.14
C LEU A 767 -12.18 -25.18 24.61
N SER A 768 -12.98 -24.23 24.13
CA SER A 768 -12.90 -22.80 24.49
C SER A 768 -13.26 -22.50 25.96
N ALA A 769 -14.06 -23.35 26.61
CA ALA A 769 -14.52 -23.13 27.98
C ALA A 769 -13.48 -23.46 29.07
N LYS A 770 -12.44 -24.26 28.77
CA LYS A 770 -11.46 -24.74 29.77
C LYS A 770 -10.23 -23.83 29.92
N ARG A 771 -9.84 -23.11 28.86
CA ARG A 771 -8.69 -22.19 28.85
C ARG A 771 -8.98 -20.85 29.54
N SER A 772 -10.23 -20.37 29.51
CA SER A 772 -10.63 -19.15 30.22
C SER A 772 -10.46 -19.25 31.75
N LEU A 773 -10.70 -20.43 32.32
CA LEU A 773 -10.59 -20.67 33.77
C LEU A 773 -9.15 -20.76 34.30
N GLN A 774 -8.17 -21.18 33.47
CA GLN A 774 -6.76 -21.26 33.89
C GLN A 774 -6.04 -19.91 33.81
N ASN A 775 -6.41 -19.06 32.85
CA ASN A 775 -5.82 -17.71 32.70
C ASN A 775 -6.32 -16.73 33.77
N VAL A 776 -7.55 -16.89 34.25
CA VAL A 776 -8.07 -16.12 35.40
C VAL A 776 -7.32 -16.47 36.69
N ALA A 777 -6.94 -17.73 36.89
CA ALA A 777 -6.22 -18.18 38.08
C ALA A 777 -4.75 -17.72 38.13
N SER A 778 -4.10 -17.52 36.98
CA SER A 778 -2.72 -16.99 36.91
C SER A 778 -2.67 -15.47 37.02
N ALA A 779 -3.68 -14.77 36.49
CA ALA A 779 -3.85 -13.33 36.64
C ALA A 779 -4.09 -12.92 38.11
N LEU A 780 -4.93 -13.67 38.83
CA LEU A 780 -5.23 -13.42 40.25
C LEU A 780 -4.02 -13.60 41.18
N LYS A 781 -3.01 -14.39 40.80
CA LYS A 781 -1.75 -14.51 41.57
C LYS A 781 -0.79 -13.34 41.37
N LYS A 782 -0.84 -12.64 40.24
CA LYS A 782 0.02 -11.47 39.97
C LYS A 782 -0.50 -10.19 40.61
N THR A 783 -1.81 -10.07 40.82
CA THR A 783 -2.43 -8.88 41.46
C THR A 783 -2.18 -8.82 42.97
N ALA A 784 -1.93 -9.95 43.63
CA ALA A 784 -1.68 -9.98 45.08
C ALA A 784 -0.29 -9.44 45.48
N LEU A 785 0.67 -9.36 44.55
CA LEU A 785 2.04 -8.90 44.84
C LEU A 785 2.25 -7.41 44.54
N SER A 786 1.41 -6.81 43.67
CA SER A 786 1.51 -5.40 43.25
C SER A 786 0.80 -4.44 44.21
N VAL A 787 -0.13 -4.92 45.03
CA VAL A 787 -0.88 -4.12 46.02
C VAL A 787 -0.06 -3.84 47.31
N LEU A 788 1.07 -4.53 47.53
CA LEU A 788 1.89 -4.38 48.75
C LEU A 788 2.98 -3.31 48.67
N ILE A 789 3.23 -2.69 47.50
CA ILE A 789 4.37 -1.77 47.29
C ILE A 789 3.94 -0.30 47.12
N ALA A 790 2.68 0.01 46.81
CA ALA A 790 2.21 1.39 46.58
C ALA A 790 1.62 2.10 47.83
N GLY A 791 1.66 1.48 49.02
CA GLY A 791 0.95 1.94 50.22
C GLY A 791 1.73 2.82 51.20
N SER A 792 2.90 3.35 50.87
CA SER A 792 3.81 3.96 51.88
C SER A 792 4.46 5.30 51.54
N MET A 793 3.91 6.08 50.59
CA MET A 793 4.33 7.48 50.45
C MET A 793 3.14 8.45 50.33
N VAL A 794 3.01 9.23 51.40
CA VAL A 794 2.56 10.63 51.50
C VAL A 794 1.39 10.82 52.48
N LEU A 795 1.77 10.80 53.76
CA LEU A 795 1.11 11.48 54.87
C LEU A 795 2.02 12.65 55.29
N SER A 796 1.65 13.91 55.00
CA SER A 796 1.80 15.01 55.97
C SER A 796 1.30 16.37 55.43
N MET A 797 0.33 16.88 56.20
CA MET A 797 0.10 18.28 56.59
C MET A 797 -0.71 19.23 55.68
N SER A 798 -1.94 19.40 56.15
CA SER A 798 -2.96 20.40 55.89
C SER A 798 -2.63 21.78 56.48
N SER A 799 -3.14 22.86 55.85
CA SER A 799 -3.83 23.96 56.55
C SER A 799 -4.54 24.94 55.57
N CYS A 800 -5.87 24.98 55.71
CA CYS A 800 -6.90 25.96 55.36
C CYS A 800 -6.54 27.26 54.60
N LYS A 801 -7.29 27.50 53.51
CA LYS A 801 -8.32 28.56 53.45
C LYS A 801 -9.23 28.39 52.23
N GLU A 802 -10.54 28.37 52.48
CA GLU A 802 -11.61 28.38 51.49
C GLU A 802 -11.55 29.63 50.60
N LYS A 803 -11.63 29.41 49.29
CA LYS A 803 -12.20 30.36 48.33
C LYS A 803 -13.01 29.58 47.31
N HIS A 804 -14.27 29.96 47.18
CA HIS A 804 -15.17 29.60 46.09
C HIS A 804 -14.53 29.96 44.74
N GLU A 805 -14.43 28.98 43.84
CA GLU A 805 -14.33 29.22 42.39
C GLU A 805 -15.42 28.40 41.71
N GLU A 806 -16.18 29.11 40.88
CA GLU A 806 -17.31 28.63 40.09
C GLU A 806 -16.85 27.63 39.03
N ASP A 807 -17.61 26.53 38.91
CA ASP A 807 -17.55 25.62 37.77
C ASP A 807 -17.89 26.38 36.48
N ASN A 808 -16.88 26.67 35.67
CA ASN A 808 -17.09 26.97 34.25
C ASN A 808 -17.56 25.70 33.54
N LYS A 809 -18.89 25.51 33.48
CA LYS A 809 -19.53 24.66 32.47
C LYS A 809 -19.21 25.25 31.08
N PRO A 810 -18.90 24.44 30.05
CA PRO A 810 -18.96 24.91 28.68
C PRO A 810 -20.42 25.25 28.36
N GLU A 811 -20.71 26.52 28.09
CA GLU A 811 -21.99 26.93 27.53
C GLU A 811 -22.16 26.27 26.16
N ALA A 812 -23.31 25.62 25.95
CA ALA A 812 -23.73 25.21 24.62
C ALA A 812 -23.90 26.47 23.76
N GLU A 813 -23.15 26.58 22.66
CA GLU A 813 -23.33 27.66 21.69
C GLU A 813 -24.77 27.64 21.19
N ASN A 814 -25.55 28.66 21.58
CA ASN A 814 -26.81 28.97 20.92
C ASN A 814 -26.48 29.45 19.50
N VAL A 815 -26.59 28.55 18.52
CA VAL A 815 -26.55 28.94 17.10
C VAL A 815 -27.78 29.79 16.83
N GLU A 816 -27.59 31.09 16.64
CA GLU A 816 -28.62 31.98 16.11
C GLU A 816 -29.02 31.53 14.69
N ASN A 817 -30.29 31.17 14.55
CA ASN A 817 -31.12 31.11 13.33
C ASN A 817 -30.75 30.08 12.23
N GLY A 818 -31.19 28.83 12.42
CA GLY A 818 -31.77 28.01 11.33
C GLY A 818 -30.81 27.23 10.45
N ILE A 819 -29.57 27.00 10.87
CA ILE A 819 -28.54 26.29 10.10
C ILE A 819 -28.07 25.04 10.87
N ILE A 820 -27.95 23.91 10.17
CA ILE A 820 -27.37 22.66 10.65
C ILE A 820 -26.00 22.48 9.97
N ILE A 821 -24.98 22.12 10.73
CA ILE A 821 -23.62 21.89 10.24
C ILE A 821 -23.34 20.38 10.27
N PRO A 822 -23.11 19.71 9.14
CA PRO A 822 -22.72 18.31 9.09
C PRO A 822 -21.47 18.05 9.93
N GLN A 823 -21.58 17.14 10.89
CA GLN A 823 -20.50 16.75 11.77
C GLN A 823 -19.85 15.45 11.28
N GLU A 824 -18.53 15.35 11.38
CA GLU A 824 -17.82 14.09 11.12
C GLU A 824 -18.22 13.00 12.12
N PHE A 825 -17.99 11.74 11.74
CA PHE A 825 -18.14 10.62 12.67
C PHE A 825 -17.14 10.79 13.84
N PRO A 826 -17.55 10.61 15.11
CA PRO A 826 -16.66 10.89 16.24
C PRO A 826 -15.49 9.91 16.32
N ASN A 827 -14.27 10.44 16.44
CA ASN A 827 -13.03 9.63 16.52
C ASN A 827 -12.84 8.92 17.87
N ASP A 828 -13.51 9.37 18.94
CA ASP A 828 -13.47 8.73 20.26
C ASP A 828 -14.87 8.65 20.88
N LEU A 829 -15.25 7.42 21.22
CA LEU A 829 -16.51 7.07 21.88
C LEU A 829 -16.31 6.50 23.29
N GLY A 830 -15.05 6.34 23.73
CA GLY A 830 -14.71 5.67 24.99
C GLY A 830 -15.14 4.21 25.03
N ILE A 831 -15.35 3.56 23.87
CA ILE A 831 -15.70 2.14 23.74
C ILE A 831 -14.39 1.38 23.49
N ALA A 832 -14.06 0.44 24.38
CA ALA A 832 -12.85 -0.35 24.24
C ALA A 832 -12.86 -1.17 22.94
N ASN A 833 -11.73 -1.22 22.24
CA ASN A 833 -11.52 -2.01 21.02
C ASN A 833 -12.40 -1.63 19.81
N PHE A 834 -13.07 -0.48 19.83
CA PHE A 834 -13.78 0.06 18.67
C PHE A 834 -12.95 1.13 17.97
N SER A 835 -12.80 1.03 16.65
CA SER A 835 -12.19 2.06 15.80
C SER A 835 -13.06 2.30 14.57
N PHE A 836 -13.15 3.54 14.09
CA PHE A 836 -13.79 3.82 12.80
C PHE A 836 -12.98 4.88 12.03
N PRO A 837 -12.64 4.63 10.74
CA PRO A 837 -12.76 3.34 10.06
C PRO A 837 -11.89 2.28 10.75
N GLU A 838 -12.37 1.04 10.84
CA GLU A 838 -11.60 -0.10 11.31
C GLU A 838 -10.72 -0.63 10.17
N ASP A 839 -9.58 -1.21 10.56
CA ASP A 839 -8.66 -1.85 9.64
C ASP A 839 -9.35 -2.97 8.85
N SER A 840 -9.32 -2.85 7.53
CA SER A 840 -9.92 -3.82 6.62
C SER A 840 -9.43 -5.26 6.88
N THR A 841 -8.18 -5.44 7.31
CA THR A 841 -7.61 -6.75 7.64
C THR A 841 -8.28 -7.37 8.87
N LYS A 842 -8.66 -6.57 9.87
CA LYS A 842 -9.42 -7.05 11.03
C LYS A 842 -10.84 -7.44 10.63
N ILE A 843 -11.51 -6.62 9.82
CA ILE A 843 -12.85 -6.94 9.34
C ILE A 843 -12.83 -8.24 8.52
N TYR A 844 -11.88 -8.39 7.59
CA TYR A 844 -11.74 -9.64 6.82
C TYR A 844 -11.36 -10.82 7.72
N THR A 845 -10.59 -10.61 8.80
CA THR A 845 -10.33 -11.65 9.80
C THR A 845 -11.61 -12.08 10.51
N TRP A 846 -12.46 -11.14 10.93
CA TRP A 846 -13.77 -11.45 11.50
C TRP A 846 -14.64 -12.23 10.52
N LEU A 847 -14.65 -11.83 9.25
CA LEU A 847 -15.39 -12.53 8.19
C LEU A 847 -14.88 -13.95 7.96
N ASN A 848 -13.56 -14.15 7.88
CA ASN A 848 -12.98 -15.48 7.66
C ASN A 848 -13.26 -16.42 8.84
N ASN A 849 -13.29 -15.89 10.06
CA ASN A 849 -13.57 -16.65 11.27
C ASN A 849 -15.07 -16.78 11.57
N GLN A 850 -15.94 -16.13 10.78
CA GLN A 850 -17.36 -15.96 11.10
C GLN A 850 -17.56 -15.40 12.53
N ASP A 851 -16.66 -14.50 12.94
CA ASP A 851 -16.66 -13.84 14.24
C ASP A 851 -17.77 -12.78 14.29
N THR A 852 -18.99 -13.30 14.41
CA THR A 852 -20.21 -12.52 14.52
C THR A 852 -20.21 -11.64 15.77
N ASN A 853 -19.44 -11.97 16.81
CA ASN A 853 -19.32 -11.13 18.01
C ASN A 853 -18.56 -9.84 17.69
N SER A 854 -17.35 -9.94 17.12
CA SER A 854 -16.57 -8.74 16.77
C SER A 854 -17.27 -7.87 15.73
N ILE A 855 -17.93 -8.49 14.74
CA ILE A 855 -18.77 -7.78 13.76
C ILE A 855 -19.90 -7.00 14.46
N THR A 856 -20.55 -7.63 15.44
CA THR A 856 -21.65 -7.02 16.19
C THR A 856 -21.17 -5.92 17.14
N GLU A 857 -20.04 -6.11 17.83
CA GLU A 857 -19.40 -5.10 18.67
C GLU A 857 -19.02 -3.87 17.85
N HIS A 858 -18.47 -4.08 16.65
CA HIS A 858 -18.16 -3.00 15.71
C HIS A 858 -19.42 -2.27 15.24
N ALA A 859 -20.45 -3.00 14.83
CA ALA A 859 -21.74 -2.40 14.46
C ALA A 859 -22.34 -1.57 15.62
N TRP A 860 -22.26 -2.05 16.85
CA TRP A 860 -22.70 -1.28 18.02
C TRP A 860 -21.89 -0.01 18.25
N GLY A 861 -20.58 -0.03 18.04
CA GLY A 861 -19.76 1.19 18.10
C GLY A 861 -20.14 2.20 17.02
N ILE A 862 -20.49 1.74 15.81
CA ILE A 862 -21.03 2.60 14.75
C ILE A 862 -22.34 3.25 15.22
N TRP A 863 -23.26 2.49 15.80
CA TRP A 863 -24.51 3.03 16.35
C TRP A 863 -24.29 4.06 17.46
N ALA A 864 -23.33 3.81 18.35
CA ALA A 864 -22.96 4.74 19.41
C ALA A 864 -22.44 6.08 18.84
N GLY A 865 -21.64 6.04 17.77
CA GLY A 865 -21.15 7.26 17.11
C GLY A 865 -22.24 8.02 16.37
N LEU A 866 -23.10 7.30 15.63
CA LEU A 866 -24.22 7.91 14.90
C LEU A 866 -25.22 8.61 15.84
N THR A 867 -25.52 7.97 16.98
CA THR A 867 -26.53 8.45 17.94
C THR A 867 -25.96 9.34 19.05
N LYS A 868 -24.65 9.59 19.06
CA LYS A 868 -24.03 10.61 19.92
C LYS A 868 -24.65 11.97 19.62
N LYS A 869 -24.86 12.78 20.66
CA LYS A 869 -25.35 14.16 20.47
C LYS A 869 -24.27 15.01 19.81
N SER A 870 -24.68 15.78 18.80
CA SER A 870 -23.81 16.65 18.00
C SER A 870 -23.50 18.00 18.65
N ASN A 871 -24.08 18.25 19.82
CA ASN A 871 -24.14 19.56 20.49
C ASN A 871 -24.87 20.65 19.69
N GLN A 872 -25.55 20.32 18.59
CA GLN A 872 -26.40 21.24 17.84
C GLN A 872 -27.87 21.12 18.28
N ILE A 873 -28.55 22.27 18.35
CA ILE A 873 -29.98 22.37 18.62
C ILE A 873 -30.66 22.93 17.38
N TYR A 874 -31.68 22.25 16.87
CA TYR A 874 -32.48 22.72 15.74
C TYR A 874 -33.96 22.63 16.09
N GLN A 875 -34.66 23.77 16.03
CA GLN A 875 -36.08 23.90 16.41
C GLN A 875 -36.42 23.35 17.82
N GLY A 876 -35.47 23.46 18.74
CA GLY A 876 -35.61 22.98 20.12
C GLY A 876 -35.19 21.52 20.35
N ASP A 877 -34.86 20.78 19.29
CA ASP A 877 -34.40 19.39 19.38
C ASP A 877 -32.87 19.30 19.35
N SER A 878 -32.29 18.51 20.25
CA SER A 878 -30.85 18.19 20.24
C SER A 878 -30.55 17.11 19.22
N LEU A 879 -29.76 17.45 18.19
CA LEU A 879 -29.46 16.59 17.06
C LEU A 879 -28.42 15.52 17.41
N CYS A 880 -28.67 14.28 16.99
CA CYS A 880 -27.65 13.24 16.87
C CYS A 880 -26.70 13.55 15.71
N VAL A 881 -25.47 13.00 15.73
CA VAL A 881 -24.46 13.19 14.66
C VAL A 881 -25.07 12.89 13.29
N PHE A 882 -25.78 11.77 13.16
CA PHE A 882 -26.35 11.35 11.87
C PHE A 882 -27.38 12.34 11.30
N GLU A 883 -28.10 13.07 12.17
CA GLU A 883 -29.14 14.02 11.76
C GLU A 883 -28.55 15.30 11.15
N THR A 884 -27.24 15.51 11.34
CA THR A 884 -26.52 16.65 10.79
C THR A 884 -26.09 16.46 9.33
N TRP A 885 -26.07 15.20 8.84
CA TRP A 885 -25.47 14.83 7.57
C TRP A 885 -26.27 15.28 6.33
N MET A 886 -25.57 15.45 5.21
CA MET A 886 -26.18 15.94 3.95
C MET A 886 -27.05 14.86 3.31
N GLY A 887 -28.27 15.25 2.91
CA GLY A 887 -29.22 14.37 2.22
C GLY A 887 -28.87 14.21 0.74
N VAL A 888 -29.13 13.03 0.17
CA VAL A 888 -28.76 12.73 -1.24
C VAL A 888 -29.48 13.60 -2.27
N LYS A 889 -30.71 14.08 -1.99
CA LYS A 889 -31.41 15.06 -2.84
C LYS A 889 -30.72 16.43 -2.80
N GLU A 890 -30.18 16.81 -1.65
CA GLU A 890 -29.42 18.06 -1.47
C GLU A 890 -28.11 17.96 -2.24
N LEU A 891 -27.39 16.85 -2.09
CA LEU A 891 -26.15 16.56 -2.84
C LEU A 891 -26.40 16.53 -4.37
N ALA A 892 -27.46 15.87 -4.82
CA ALA A 892 -27.83 15.84 -6.24
C ALA A 892 -28.15 17.25 -6.77
N ALA A 893 -28.83 18.10 -5.99
CA ALA A 893 -29.06 19.49 -6.37
C ALA A 893 -27.76 20.30 -6.43
N MET A 894 -26.83 20.08 -5.49
CA MET A 894 -25.51 20.72 -5.48
C MET A 894 -24.66 20.31 -6.69
N CYS A 895 -24.72 19.05 -7.13
CA CYS A 895 -24.04 18.57 -8.34
C CYS A 895 -24.49 19.28 -9.63
N LYS A 896 -25.64 19.97 -9.65
CA LYS A 896 -26.10 20.76 -10.81
C LYS A 896 -25.34 22.08 -11.00
N ILE A 897 -24.65 22.57 -9.97
CA ILE A 897 -24.02 23.88 -9.97
C ILE A 897 -22.53 23.72 -10.35
N PRO A 898 -21.98 24.49 -11.31
CA PRO A 898 -20.55 24.48 -11.61
C PRO A 898 -19.75 24.92 -10.38
N LEU A 899 -18.86 24.05 -9.89
CA LEU A 899 -17.96 24.37 -8.78
C LEU A 899 -16.94 25.43 -9.22
N THR A 900 -17.05 26.66 -8.73
CA THR A 900 -16.02 27.70 -8.89
C THR A 900 -14.85 27.43 -7.93
N LYS A 901 -13.61 27.39 -8.45
CA LYS A 901 -12.36 27.30 -7.67
C LYS A 901 -12.37 28.30 -6.50
N GLY A 902 -12.03 27.85 -5.30
CA GLY A 902 -11.85 28.71 -4.12
C GLY A 902 -13.09 28.93 -3.24
N LYS A 903 -14.22 28.25 -3.50
CA LYS A 903 -15.28 28.07 -2.52
C LYS A 903 -15.50 26.58 -2.32
N GLU A 904 -14.69 25.96 -1.48
CA GLU A 904 -15.12 24.79 -0.71
C GLU A 904 -16.26 25.28 0.18
N ALA A 905 -17.44 25.42 -0.39
CA ALA A 905 -18.59 25.95 0.32
C ALA A 905 -18.81 25.03 1.51
N GLN A 906 -18.65 25.57 2.72
CA GLN A 906 -19.14 24.97 3.95
C GLN A 906 -20.43 24.21 3.61
N GLN A 907 -20.50 22.92 3.92
CA GLN A 907 -21.66 22.08 3.63
C GLN A 907 -22.81 22.54 4.54
N VAL A 908 -23.35 23.73 4.33
CA VAL A 908 -24.30 24.35 5.24
C VAL A 908 -25.69 23.80 4.94
N LYS A 909 -26.21 22.98 5.84
CA LYS A 909 -27.53 22.35 5.74
C LYS A 909 -28.57 23.32 6.30
N LYS A 910 -29.63 23.62 5.53
CA LYS A 910 -30.64 24.64 5.89
C LYS A 910 -31.84 24.12 6.68
N GLY A 911 -31.89 22.82 6.92
CA GLY A 911 -32.99 22.13 7.62
C GLY A 911 -32.73 20.63 7.64
N ARG A 912 -33.59 19.84 8.29
CA ARG A 912 -33.43 18.38 8.33
C ARG A 912 -33.55 17.77 6.93
N THR A 913 -32.96 16.60 6.73
CA THR A 913 -33.07 15.87 5.45
C THR A 913 -34.55 15.62 5.13
N ALA A 914 -34.96 16.00 3.92
CA ALA A 914 -36.35 15.86 3.49
C ALA A 914 -36.81 14.40 3.49
N LEU A 915 -37.97 14.14 4.11
CA LEU A 915 -38.62 12.84 4.13
C LEU A 915 -39.07 12.43 2.72
N SER A 916 -39.12 11.13 2.48
CA SER A 916 -39.71 10.52 1.29
C SER A 916 -40.42 9.23 1.62
N VAL A 917 -41.41 8.86 0.81
CA VAL A 917 -41.99 7.51 0.84
C VAL A 917 -40.91 6.53 0.37
N PRO A 918 -40.73 5.38 1.05
CA PRO A 918 -39.72 4.40 0.65
C PRO A 918 -39.90 3.89 -0.78
N ARG A 919 -38.86 4.05 -1.59
CA ARG A 919 -38.92 3.76 -3.04
C ARG A 919 -39.01 2.27 -3.35
N GLN A 920 -38.66 1.39 -2.42
CA GLN A 920 -38.77 -0.05 -2.61
C GLN A 920 -40.24 -0.49 -2.74
N PHE A 921 -41.19 0.23 -2.14
CA PHE A 921 -42.62 -0.02 -2.35
C PHE A 921 -43.05 0.37 -3.78
N ILE A 922 -42.46 1.41 -4.35
CA ILE A 922 -42.69 1.85 -5.75
C ILE A 922 -42.02 0.89 -6.75
N HIS A 923 -40.80 0.41 -6.49
CA HIS A 923 -40.17 -0.63 -7.32
C HIS A 923 -40.94 -1.95 -7.24
N ALA A 924 -41.42 -2.37 -6.07
CA ALA A 924 -42.29 -3.54 -5.95
C ALA A 924 -43.61 -3.38 -6.75
N GLN A 925 -44.21 -2.18 -6.79
CA GLN A 925 -45.41 -1.89 -7.62
C GLN A 925 -45.16 -1.97 -9.14
N VAL A 926 -43.99 -1.53 -9.61
CA VAL A 926 -43.66 -1.51 -11.06
C VAL A 926 -43.39 -2.92 -11.58
N PHE A 927 -42.83 -3.81 -10.75
CA PHE A 927 -42.45 -5.17 -11.17
C PHE A 927 -43.43 -6.26 -10.75
N ALA A 928 -44.25 -6.05 -9.71
CA ALA A 928 -45.34 -6.95 -9.32
C ALA A 928 -46.69 -6.33 -9.71
N LYS A 929 -47.31 -6.83 -10.78
CA LYS A 929 -48.65 -6.42 -11.27
C LYS A 929 -49.82 -6.57 -10.27
N GLN A 930 -49.58 -6.87 -8.99
CA GLN A 930 -50.61 -7.26 -8.01
C GLN A 930 -50.15 -7.14 -6.53
N ALA A 931 -49.22 -6.26 -6.19
CA ALA A 931 -48.93 -6.00 -4.77
C ALA A 931 -50.06 -5.12 -4.17
N GLU A 932 -50.92 -5.70 -3.33
CA GLU A 932 -51.82 -4.93 -2.45
C GLU A 932 -50.95 -4.18 -1.44
N ILE A 933 -50.82 -2.86 -1.61
CA ILE A 933 -50.22 -1.98 -0.62
C ILE A 933 -51.37 -1.45 0.25
N ASP A 934 -51.28 -1.76 1.54
CA ASP A 934 -52.16 -1.18 2.54
C ASP A 934 -51.68 0.26 2.84
N SER A 935 -52.50 1.25 2.48
CA SER A 935 -52.25 2.69 2.66
C SER A 935 -52.46 3.17 4.11
N SER A 936 -52.88 2.29 5.03
CA SER A 936 -53.07 2.64 6.44
C SER A 936 -51.75 2.78 7.21
N PHE A 937 -50.61 2.45 6.59
CA PHE A 937 -49.32 2.32 7.25
C PHE A 937 -48.29 3.38 6.78
N GLN A 938 -48.03 4.38 7.61
CA GLN A 938 -47.28 5.59 7.24
C GLN A 938 -45.80 5.50 7.63
N ILE A 939 -44.99 4.90 6.75
CA ILE A 939 -43.52 4.91 6.87
C ILE A 939 -42.87 5.88 5.91
N PHE A 940 -41.84 6.56 6.41
CA PHE A 940 -41.00 7.47 5.64
C PHE A 940 -39.53 7.11 5.79
N GLU A 941 -38.72 7.58 4.86
CA GLU A 941 -37.27 7.43 4.90
C GLU A 941 -36.55 8.73 4.60
N THR A 942 -35.31 8.80 5.05
CA THR A 942 -34.31 9.74 4.55
C THR A 942 -33.11 8.97 4.05
N VAL A 943 -32.27 9.58 3.22
CA VAL A 943 -30.98 9.02 2.82
C VAL A 943 -29.92 10.12 2.87
N SER A 944 -28.84 9.87 3.59
CA SER A 944 -27.79 10.87 3.86
C SER A 944 -26.40 10.26 3.88
N TYR A 945 -25.40 11.07 3.53
CA TYR A 945 -23.99 10.69 3.49
C TYR A 945 -23.21 11.49 4.54
N ASN A 946 -22.28 10.83 5.24
CA ASN A 946 -21.34 11.55 6.11
C ASN A 946 -20.47 12.52 5.28
N PRO A 947 -19.78 13.48 5.91
CA PRO A 947 -19.04 14.49 5.16
C PRO A 947 -18.00 13.92 4.19
N GLY A 948 -17.33 12.81 4.54
CA GLY A 948 -16.42 12.08 3.65
C GLY A 948 -17.08 11.55 2.38
N ALA A 949 -18.20 10.82 2.51
CA ALA A 949 -18.97 10.32 1.36
C ALA A 949 -19.66 11.46 0.57
N ALA A 950 -20.10 12.53 1.25
CA ALA A 950 -20.67 13.72 0.63
C ALA A 950 -19.64 14.47 -0.23
N LYS A 951 -18.42 14.66 0.28
CA LYS A 951 -17.31 15.25 -0.47
C LYS A 951 -17.00 14.43 -1.72
N TYR A 952 -16.84 13.12 -1.57
CA TYR A 952 -16.63 12.21 -2.71
C TYR A 952 -17.72 12.38 -3.77
N ALA A 953 -19.00 12.43 -3.36
CA ALA A 953 -20.13 12.54 -4.28
C ALA A 953 -20.16 13.87 -5.06
N LEU A 954 -19.73 14.96 -4.44
CA LEU A 954 -19.63 16.28 -5.06
C LEU A 954 -18.42 16.39 -5.99
N ASP A 955 -17.25 15.90 -5.55
CA ASP A 955 -16.00 15.96 -6.32
C ASP A 955 -16.11 15.17 -7.63
N HIS A 956 -16.71 13.99 -7.56
CA HIS A 956 -16.92 13.11 -8.72
C HIS A 956 -18.27 13.36 -9.42
N LYS A 957 -19.09 14.28 -8.90
CA LYS A 957 -20.41 14.63 -9.45
C LYS A 957 -21.29 13.41 -9.77
N ILE A 958 -21.26 12.40 -8.90
CA ILE A 958 -21.85 11.07 -9.15
C ILE A 958 -23.38 11.08 -9.33
N PHE A 959 -24.06 12.18 -9.03
CA PHE A 959 -25.50 12.36 -9.28
C PHE A 959 -25.82 12.93 -10.67
N ASN A 960 -24.84 13.24 -11.53
CA ASN A 960 -25.09 13.75 -12.87
C ASN A 960 -25.02 12.62 -13.91
N GLN A 961 -26.08 12.46 -14.72
CA GLN A 961 -26.10 11.43 -15.77
C GLN A 961 -24.93 11.56 -16.74
N SER A 962 -24.58 12.79 -17.12
CA SER A 962 -23.46 13.09 -18.04
C SER A 962 -22.11 12.58 -17.52
N GLU A 963 -21.91 12.59 -16.21
CA GLU A 963 -20.67 12.11 -15.56
C GLU A 963 -20.69 10.59 -15.43
N LEU A 964 -21.82 10.03 -15.00
CA LEU A 964 -22.01 8.58 -14.91
C LEU A 964 -21.83 7.88 -16.27
N ASN A 965 -22.29 8.50 -17.36
CA ASN A 965 -22.12 7.98 -18.72
C ASN A 965 -20.65 7.81 -19.13
N LYS A 966 -19.71 8.56 -18.52
CA LYS A 966 -18.27 8.43 -18.83
C LYS A 966 -17.69 7.11 -18.38
N TYR A 967 -18.33 6.46 -17.41
CA TYR A 967 -17.92 5.15 -16.90
C TYR A 967 -18.56 4.00 -17.67
N GLU A 968 -19.45 4.25 -18.64
CA GLU A 968 -20.04 3.19 -19.46
C GLU A 968 -18.98 2.50 -20.33
N VAL A 969 -18.90 1.18 -20.21
CA VAL A 969 -18.04 0.34 -21.07
C VAL A 969 -18.95 -0.48 -21.98
N LYS A 970 -18.92 -0.18 -23.28
CA LYS A 970 -19.68 -0.95 -24.28
C LYS A 970 -19.24 -2.42 -24.27
N ASP A 971 -20.20 -3.33 -24.19
CA ASP A 971 -20.00 -4.77 -24.09
C ASP A 971 -19.15 -5.20 -22.87
N GLY A 972 -18.97 -4.32 -21.87
CA GLY A 972 -18.23 -4.56 -20.64
C GLY A 972 -18.98 -4.07 -19.40
N ILE A 973 -18.27 -4.00 -18.28
CA ILE A 973 -18.79 -3.52 -16.98
C ILE A 973 -18.13 -2.18 -16.68
N GLY A 974 -18.94 -1.13 -16.56
CA GLY A 974 -18.50 0.17 -16.07
C GLY A 974 -18.49 0.22 -14.55
N ARG A 975 -17.63 1.06 -13.96
CA ARG A 975 -17.55 1.26 -12.50
C ARG A 975 -17.20 2.70 -12.18
N ILE A 976 -17.89 3.30 -11.22
CA ILE A 976 -17.44 4.57 -10.63
C ILE A 976 -16.20 4.32 -9.75
N PRO A 977 -15.39 5.35 -9.45
CA PRO A 977 -14.31 5.23 -8.46
C PRO A 977 -14.85 4.76 -7.11
N GLN A 978 -14.04 4.11 -6.28
CA GLN A 978 -14.51 3.67 -4.96
C GLN A 978 -14.71 4.87 -4.02
N PHE A 979 -15.71 4.80 -3.15
CA PHE A 979 -15.84 5.73 -2.03
C PHE A 979 -14.61 5.62 -1.10
N PRO A 980 -14.26 6.68 -0.35
CA PRO A 980 -13.18 6.64 0.64
C PRO A 980 -13.54 5.72 1.83
N ASN A 981 -12.53 5.13 2.49
CA ASN A 981 -12.73 4.14 3.57
C ASN A 981 -13.53 4.67 4.78
N ASN A 982 -13.53 5.98 5.01
CA ASN A 982 -14.34 6.63 6.05
C ASN A 982 -15.76 6.98 5.60
N GLY A 983 -16.17 6.58 4.39
CA GLY A 983 -17.49 6.84 3.83
C GLY A 983 -18.59 6.06 4.54
N ILE A 984 -19.67 6.76 4.93
CA ILE A 984 -20.87 6.17 5.53
C ILE A 984 -22.10 6.63 4.75
N THR A 985 -22.97 5.68 4.41
CA THR A 985 -24.30 5.95 3.86
C THR A 985 -25.38 5.47 4.83
N LEU A 986 -26.41 6.28 5.00
CA LEU A 986 -27.51 5.99 5.93
C LEU A 986 -28.84 5.97 5.21
N LYS A 987 -29.73 5.11 5.71
CA LYS A 987 -31.14 5.11 5.36
C LYS A 987 -32.03 4.96 6.61
N PRO A 988 -32.25 6.05 7.37
CA PRO A 988 -33.18 6.08 8.49
C PRO A 988 -34.63 5.90 8.04
N THR A 989 -35.37 5.03 8.73
CA THR A 989 -36.78 4.70 8.53
C THR A 989 -37.60 5.18 9.72
N TYR A 990 -38.65 5.94 9.41
CA TYR A 990 -39.46 6.62 10.38
C TYR A 990 -40.93 6.20 10.30
N TYR A 991 -41.57 6.11 11.46
CA TYR A 991 -43.00 5.94 11.61
C TYR A 991 -43.62 7.24 12.13
N THR A 992 -44.79 7.60 11.63
CA THR A 992 -45.56 8.74 12.13
C THR A 992 -46.90 8.25 12.67
N GLY A 993 -47.36 8.83 13.77
CA GLY A 993 -48.72 8.61 14.24
C GLY A 993 -49.25 9.83 14.99
N ILE A 994 -50.55 10.07 14.86
CA ILE A 994 -51.25 11.14 15.57
C ILE A 994 -51.64 10.60 16.95
N PRO A 995 -51.26 11.26 18.06
CA PRO A 995 -51.66 10.81 19.39
C PRO A 995 -53.17 10.85 19.54
N ASP A 996 -53.73 9.85 20.23
CA ASP A 996 -55.14 9.82 20.58
C ASP A 996 -55.50 10.85 21.67
N GLU A 997 -56.76 10.85 22.13
CA GLU A 997 -57.24 11.75 23.19
C GLU A 997 -56.51 11.60 24.53
N ASN A 998 -55.81 10.48 24.74
CA ASN A 998 -55.01 10.19 25.93
C ASN A 998 -53.52 10.49 25.72
N GLY A 999 -53.13 11.02 24.55
CA GLY A 999 -51.73 11.30 24.23
C GLY A 999 -50.93 10.06 23.82
N LEU A 1000 -51.58 8.99 23.38
CA LEU A 1000 -50.92 7.73 23.00
C LEU A 1000 -50.83 7.59 21.48
N ILE A 1001 -49.63 7.29 20.98
CA ILE A 1001 -49.40 6.91 19.58
C ILE A 1001 -49.31 5.38 19.52
N ARG A 1002 -50.19 4.71 18.78
CA ARG A 1002 -50.10 3.27 18.56
C ARG A 1002 -49.00 2.99 17.54
N VAL A 1003 -47.94 2.29 17.95
CA VAL A 1003 -46.77 1.98 17.11
C VAL A 1003 -46.73 0.46 16.83
N PRO A 1004 -46.70 0.03 15.56
CA PRO A 1004 -46.40 -1.36 15.19
C PRO A 1004 -45.05 -1.80 15.76
N THR A 1005 -44.90 -3.03 16.20
CA THR A 1005 -43.58 -3.53 16.60
C THR A 1005 -43.33 -4.93 16.08
N TRP A 1006 -42.10 -5.16 15.64
CA TRP A 1006 -41.68 -6.42 15.03
C TRP A 1006 -41.83 -7.60 16.00
N PRO A 1007 -42.70 -8.59 15.72
CA PRO A 1007 -42.92 -9.73 16.61
C PRO A 1007 -41.91 -10.88 16.39
N GLY A 1008 -41.07 -10.79 15.35
CA GLY A 1008 -40.10 -11.81 14.97
C GLY A 1008 -40.36 -12.44 13.60
N THR A 1009 -39.32 -13.07 13.05
CA THR A 1009 -39.38 -13.75 11.74
C THR A 1009 -40.40 -14.90 11.76
N PRO A 1010 -41.35 -14.95 10.79
CA PRO A 1010 -42.33 -16.02 10.73
C PRO A 1010 -41.68 -17.35 10.34
N ASN A 1011 -42.18 -18.45 10.93
CA ASN A 1011 -41.76 -19.82 10.58
C ASN A 1011 -42.99 -20.67 10.21
N PRO A 1012 -43.11 -21.17 8.96
CA PRO A 1012 -42.20 -20.98 7.84
C PRO A 1012 -42.18 -19.52 7.33
N ALA A 1013 -41.11 -19.16 6.62
CA ALA A 1013 -40.94 -17.82 6.05
C ALA A 1013 -42.09 -17.47 5.08
N LYS A 1014 -42.55 -16.22 5.17
CA LYS A 1014 -43.64 -15.67 4.34
C LYS A 1014 -43.52 -14.15 4.28
N THR A 1015 -44.21 -13.53 3.33
CA THR A 1015 -44.41 -12.08 3.30
C THR A 1015 -45.07 -11.60 4.59
N PHE A 1016 -44.39 -10.75 5.35
CA PHE A 1016 -44.76 -10.41 6.72
C PHE A 1016 -44.39 -8.97 7.05
N GLY A 1017 -44.97 -8.06 6.27
CA GLY A 1017 -44.83 -6.62 6.51
C GLY A 1017 -45.58 -6.17 7.76
N PRO A 1018 -45.35 -4.92 8.21
CA PRO A 1018 -45.93 -4.36 9.41
C PRO A 1018 -47.46 -4.45 9.53
N GLU A 1019 -48.15 -4.39 8.40
CA GLU A 1019 -49.61 -4.55 8.28
C GLU A 1019 -50.11 -5.94 8.73
N LYS A 1020 -49.22 -6.94 8.80
CA LYS A 1020 -49.54 -8.33 9.17
C LYS A 1020 -49.07 -8.73 10.57
N TRP A 1021 -48.33 -7.87 11.27
CA TRP A 1021 -47.72 -8.22 12.55
C TRP A 1021 -48.74 -8.40 13.67
N ASN A 1022 -49.85 -7.65 13.61
CA ASN A 1022 -50.87 -7.61 14.66
C ASN A 1022 -50.27 -7.45 16.06
N THR A 1023 -49.15 -6.74 16.18
CA THR A 1023 -48.38 -6.58 17.42
C THR A 1023 -48.02 -5.11 17.59
N TYR A 1024 -48.42 -4.51 18.72
CA TYR A 1024 -48.36 -3.07 18.90
C TYR A 1024 -47.86 -2.67 20.29
N VAL A 1025 -47.17 -1.53 20.36
CA VAL A 1025 -46.91 -0.77 21.59
C VAL A 1025 -47.58 0.59 21.50
N TYR A 1026 -47.68 1.30 22.62
CA TYR A 1026 -48.20 2.66 22.65
C TYR A 1026 -47.10 3.61 23.13
N ALA A 1027 -46.76 4.63 22.34
CA ALA A 1027 -45.81 5.67 22.72
C ALA A 1027 -46.57 6.82 23.40
N ASP A 1028 -46.30 7.01 24.68
CA ASP A 1028 -46.85 8.09 25.50
C ASP A 1028 -46.07 9.38 25.27
N VAL A 1029 -46.72 10.36 24.64
CA VAL A 1029 -46.08 11.65 24.30
C VAL A 1029 -45.79 12.51 25.53
N THR A 1030 -46.38 12.18 26.68
CA THR A 1030 -46.15 12.89 27.95
C THR A 1030 -44.93 12.36 28.72
N ASN A 1031 -44.37 11.23 28.29
CA ASN A 1031 -43.27 10.52 28.96
C ASN A 1031 -43.58 10.17 30.43
N SER A 1032 -44.82 9.75 30.73
CA SER A 1032 -45.26 9.48 32.10
C SER A 1032 -44.94 8.07 32.60
N GLN A 1033 -44.43 7.18 31.74
CA GLN A 1033 -44.12 5.80 32.10
C GLN A 1033 -42.82 5.70 32.92
N PRO A 1034 -42.72 4.74 33.85
CA PRO A 1034 -41.48 4.48 34.56
C PRO A 1034 -40.32 4.12 33.62
N ALA A 1035 -39.11 4.61 33.92
CA ALA A 1035 -37.90 4.21 33.21
C ALA A 1035 -37.68 2.69 33.30
N ASN A 1036 -37.19 2.07 32.22
CA ASN A 1036 -36.92 0.62 32.12
C ASN A 1036 -38.15 -0.29 32.33
N LYS A 1037 -39.36 0.23 32.07
CA LYS A 1037 -40.58 -0.58 32.09
C LYS A 1037 -40.46 -1.73 31.08
N LYS A 1038 -40.72 -2.96 31.53
CA LYS A 1038 -40.84 -4.12 30.64
C LYS A 1038 -42.16 -4.05 29.88
N LEU A 1039 -42.08 -4.02 28.56
CA LEU A 1039 -43.24 -3.92 27.68
C LEU A 1039 -43.78 -5.30 27.36
N VAL A 1040 -45.10 -5.42 27.41
CA VAL A 1040 -45.84 -6.56 26.86
C VAL A 1040 -46.67 -6.00 25.71
N PRO A 1041 -46.34 -6.31 24.44
CA PRO A 1041 -47.05 -5.72 23.32
C PRO A 1041 -48.47 -6.26 23.23
N VAL A 1042 -49.38 -5.46 22.69
CA VAL A 1042 -50.75 -5.88 22.41
C VAL A 1042 -50.78 -6.73 21.15
N THR A 1043 -51.44 -7.88 21.24
CA THR A 1043 -51.68 -8.79 20.09
C THR A 1043 -53.16 -8.97 19.74
N THR A 1044 -54.05 -8.31 20.49
CA THR A 1044 -55.51 -8.37 20.34
C THR A 1044 -56.03 -7.15 19.56
N GLU A 1045 -57.10 -7.32 18.78
CA GLU A 1045 -57.70 -6.22 18.00
C GLU A 1045 -58.33 -5.14 18.88
N ASN A 1046 -58.91 -5.52 20.02
CA ASN A 1046 -59.57 -4.63 20.98
C ASN A 1046 -58.94 -4.80 22.37
N PRO A 1047 -57.79 -4.16 22.65
CA PRO A 1047 -57.10 -4.33 23.91
C PRO A 1047 -57.86 -3.68 25.07
N SER A 1048 -57.84 -4.34 26.23
CA SER A 1048 -58.27 -3.78 27.50
C SER A 1048 -57.35 -2.65 27.96
N ALA A 1049 -57.84 -1.80 28.89
CA ALA A 1049 -57.04 -0.73 29.46
C ALA A 1049 -55.75 -1.23 30.15
N ASP A 1050 -55.78 -2.44 30.74
CA ASP A 1050 -54.61 -3.06 31.35
C ASP A 1050 -53.59 -3.54 30.31
N GLU A 1051 -54.06 -4.08 29.17
CA GLU A 1051 -53.18 -4.45 28.04
C GLU A 1051 -52.53 -3.22 27.41
N ILE A 1052 -53.29 -2.14 27.17
CA ILE A 1052 -52.74 -0.85 26.69
C ILE A 1052 -51.69 -0.35 27.69
N LYS A 1053 -52.02 -0.35 28.99
CA LYS A 1053 -51.09 0.07 30.04
C LYS A 1053 -49.83 -0.78 30.05
N ALA A 1054 -49.90 -2.10 29.87
CA ALA A 1054 -48.71 -2.96 29.82
C ALA A 1054 -47.84 -2.73 28.57
N ALA A 1055 -48.46 -2.36 27.45
CA ALA A 1055 -47.80 -2.07 26.18
C ALA A 1055 -47.32 -0.62 26.00
N THR A 1056 -47.63 0.27 26.94
CA THR A 1056 -47.28 1.69 26.84
C THR A 1056 -45.83 1.95 27.26
N CYS A 1057 -45.06 2.60 26.39
CA CYS A 1057 -43.69 3.06 26.58
C CYS A 1057 -43.62 4.60 26.49
N ASN A 1058 -42.49 5.20 26.87
CA ASN A 1058 -42.32 6.64 26.70
C ASN A 1058 -41.95 6.96 25.26
N VAL A 1059 -42.42 8.08 24.72
CA VAL A 1059 -41.95 8.52 23.40
C VAL A 1059 -40.43 8.78 23.38
N SER A 1060 -39.84 9.14 24.53
CA SER A 1060 -38.40 9.26 24.73
C SER A 1060 -37.61 7.94 24.63
N ASP A 1061 -38.30 6.80 24.57
CA ASP A 1061 -37.68 5.50 24.30
C ASP A 1061 -37.41 5.31 22.80
N PHE A 1062 -37.92 6.21 21.94
CA PHE A 1062 -37.60 6.30 20.52
C PHE A 1062 -36.68 7.49 20.25
N ILE A 1063 -35.78 7.37 19.26
CA ILE A 1063 -35.15 8.55 18.68
C ILE A 1063 -36.23 9.24 17.86
N ASN A 1064 -36.61 10.46 18.25
CA ASN A 1064 -37.75 11.17 17.66
C ASN A 1064 -37.45 12.66 17.51
N TYR A 1065 -38.22 13.31 16.64
CA TYR A 1065 -38.22 14.77 16.50
C TYR A 1065 -39.62 15.25 16.09
N LYS A 1066 -39.83 16.57 16.13
CA LYS A 1066 -41.09 17.19 15.70
C LYS A 1066 -41.05 17.54 14.22
N LEU A 1067 -42.13 17.25 13.50
CA LEU A 1067 -42.29 17.68 12.11
C LEU A 1067 -42.29 19.21 12.02
N ASP A 1068 -41.54 19.74 11.06
CA ASP A 1068 -41.65 21.14 10.67
C ASP A 1068 -42.83 21.34 9.67
N GLU A 1069 -43.15 22.59 9.39
CA GLU A 1069 -44.27 22.94 8.50
C GLU A 1069 -44.07 22.39 7.08
N ALA A 1070 -42.84 22.40 6.57
CA ALA A 1070 -42.53 21.92 5.23
C ALA A 1070 -42.69 20.39 5.12
N ALA A 1071 -42.24 19.65 6.13
CA ALA A 1071 -42.42 18.21 6.24
C ALA A 1071 -43.90 17.86 6.38
N ALA A 1072 -44.65 18.51 7.27
CA ALA A 1072 -46.09 18.27 7.42
C ALA A 1072 -46.86 18.52 6.11
N VAL A 1073 -46.56 19.62 5.40
CA VAL A 1073 -47.15 19.92 4.08
C VAL A 1073 -46.76 18.87 3.03
N TYR A 1074 -45.51 18.40 3.02
CA TYR A 1074 -45.06 17.35 2.11
C TYR A 1074 -45.78 16.02 2.35
N LEU A 1075 -45.89 15.60 3.61
CA LEU A 1075 -46.58 14.36 3.99
C LEU A 1075 -48.07 14.42 3.61
N ASN A 1076 -48.76 15.55 3.83
CA ASN A 1076 -50.17 15.71 3.46
C ASN A 1076 -50.41 15.81 1.93
N LYS A 1077 -49.38 16.09 1.12
CA LYS A 1077 -49.51 16.25 -0.34
C LYS A 1077 -49.24 14.98 -1.14
N THR A 1078 -48.63 13.96 -0.53
CA THR A 1078 -48.20 12.78 -1.27
C THR A 1078 -49.41 11.89 -1.51
N GLU A 1079 -49.80 11.71 -2.79
CA GLU A 1079 -51.06 11.07 -3.25
C GLU A 1079 -51.27 9.61 -2.81
N ASP A 1080 -50.25 8.96 -2.24
CA ASP A 1080 -50.25 7.56 -1.78
C ASP A 1080 -50.61 7.38 -0.29
N ILE A 1081 -50.85 8.46 0.44
CA ILE A 1081 -51.39 8.40 1.80
C ILE A 1081 -52.87 8.72 1.67
N ASP A 1082 -53.76 7.90 2.26
CA ASP A 1082 -55.20 8.16 2.33
C ASP A 1082 -55.41 9.66 2.63
N GLY A 1083 -56.02 10.40 1.70
CA GLY A 1083 -56.17 11.87 1.71
C GLY A 1083 -56.95 12.45 2.91
N ASN A 1084 -57.16 11.66 3.96
CA ASN A 1084 -57.70 12.00 5.27
C ASN A 1084 -56.63 12.26 6.34
N SER A 1085 -55.33 12.10 6.04
CA SER A 1085 -54.25 12.38 6.99
C SER A 1085 -54.01 13.89 7.10
N ASN A 1086 -54.02 14.44 8.32
CA ASN A 1086 -53.94 15.88 8.59
C ASN A 1086 -52.74 16.21 9.49
N PHE A 1087 -51.53 15.85 9.03
CA PHE A 1087 -50.30 16.15 9.75
C PHE A 1087 -50.11 17.65 9.90
N LYS A 1088 -49.63 18.09 11.06
CA LYS A 1088 -49.31 19.49 11.35
C LYS A 1088 -47.91 19.61 11.91
N ALA A 1089 -47.33 20.79 11.75
CA ALA A 1089 -46.08 21.12 12.42
C ALA A 1089 -46.22 20.85 13.94
N GLY A 1090 -45.23 20.18 14.52
CA GLY A 1090 -45.24 19.75 15.92
C GLY A 1090 -45.69 18.32 16.16
N ASP A 1091 -46.29 17.63 15.18
CA ASP A 1091 -46.54 16.19 15.27
C ASP A 1091 -45.20 15.43 15.34
N LEU A 1092 -45.20 14.26 15.98
CA LEU A 1092 -43.98 13.49 16.24
C LEU A 1092 -43.71 12.46 15.16
N ILE A 1093 -42.42 12.32 14.83
CA ILE A 1093 -41.91 11.28 13.96
C ILE A 1093 -40.88 10.44 14.71
N LEU A 1094 -41.04 9.12 14.66
CA LEU A 1094 -40.29 8.15 15.46
C LEU A 1094 -39.37 7.36 14.55
N LEU A 1095 -38.07 7.31 14.83
CA LEU A 1095 -37.14 6.43 14.13
C LEU A 1095 -37.43 4.99 14.53
N VAL A 1096 -37.88 4.16 13.60
CA VAL A 1096 -38.21 2.75 13.88
C VAL A 1096 -37.15 1.80 13.36
N ALA A 1097 -36.35 2.21 12.37
CA ALA A 1097 -35.19 1.46 11.92
C ALA A 1097 -34.19 2.33 11.15
N MET A 1098 -33.00 1.81 10.86
CA MET A 1098 -31.97 2.46 10.04
C MET A 1098 -31.06 1.42 9.42
N HIS A 1099 -30.85 1.49 8.10
CA HIS A 1099 -29.71 0.84 7.45
C HIS A 1099 -28.49 1.74 7.46
N VAL A 1100 -27.33 1.13 7.71
CA VAL A 1100 -26.03 1.81 7.73
C VAL A 1100 -25.08 0.99 6.89
N GLY A 1101 -24.50 1.62 5.87
CA GLY A 1101 -23.41 1.08 5.09
C GLY A 1101 -22.11 1.83 5.36
N THR A 1102 -20.99 1.13 5.59
CA THR A 1102 -19.66 1.74 5.72
C THR A 1102 -18.66 1.17 4.71
N LYS A 1103 -17.72 1.97 4.21
CA LYS A 1103 -16.81 1.58 3.12
C LYS A 1103 -15.55 0.81 3.56
N GLU A 1104 -15.40 0.52 4.86
CA GLU A 1104 -14.18 0.01 5.52
C GLU A 1104 -13.53 -1.23 4.85
N ILE A 1105 -14.29 -1.96 4.04
CA ILE A 1105 -13.80 -3.03 3.14
C ILE A 1105 -14.30 -2.81 1.71
N SER A 1106 -13.72 -3.53 0.76
CA SER A 1106 -14.01 -3.37 -0.67
C SER A 1106 -15.50 -3.52 -1.02
N ASN A 1107 -16.23 -4.44 -0.38
CA ASN A 1107 -17.66 -4.70 -0.63
C ASN A 1107 -18.64 -3.89 0.25
N TRP A 1108 -18.16 -2.87 0.98
CA TRP A 1108 -18.88 -2.24 2.09
C TRP A 1108 -19.23 -3.22 3.23
N THR A 1109 -19.49 -2.69 4.42
CA THR A 1109 -20.12 -3.42 5.53
C THR A 1109 -21.54 -2.93 5.71
N TRP A 1110 -22.46 -3.80 6.17
CA TRP A 1110 -23.86 -3.45 6.38
C TRP A 1110 -24.37 -3.89 7.74
N GLN A 1111 -25.14 -3.00 8.35
CA GLN A 1111 -25.78 -3.22 9.63
C GLN A 1111 -27.10 -2.47 9.67
N THR A 1112 -28.07 -3.10 10.32
CA THR A 1112 -29.43 -2.59 10.46
C THR A 1112 -29.75 -2.46 11.93
N PHE A 1113 -30.24 -1.29 12.32
CA PHE A 1113 -30.76 -1.05 13.66
C PHE A 1113 -32.27 -0.90 13.61
N TYR A 1114 -33.02 -1.52 14.52
CA TYR A 1114 -34.48 -1.39 14.57
C TYR A 1114 -34.99 -1.36 16.00
N TRP A 1115 -36.03 -0.57 16.24
CA TRP A 1115 -36.61 -0.43 17.57
C TRP A 1115 -37.26 -1.75 18.01
N SER A 1116 -36.99 -2.17 19.25
CA SER A 1116 -37.50 -3.41 19.83
C SER A 1116 -38.13 -3.14 21.19
N TYR A 1117 -39.34 -3.68 21.40
CA TYR A 1117 -40.00 -3.69 22.72
C TYR A 1117 -39.28 -4.60 23.74
N GLN A 1118 -38.35 -5.44 23.28
CA GLN A 1118 -37.45 -6.26 24.08
C GLN A 1118 -36.00 -6.05 23.59
N PRO A 1119 -35.39 -4.88 23.87
CA PRO A 1119 -34.09 -4.54 23.30
C PRO A 1119 -32.94 -5.42 23.84
N ASP A 1120 -33.11 -6.06 24.99
CA ASP A 1120 -32.11 -6.97 25.58
C ASP A 1120 -32.32 -8.43 25.16
N SER A 1121 -33.43 -8.73 24.49
CA SER A 1121 -33.74 -10.06 23.95
C SER A 1121 -34.58 -9.95 22.68
N PRO A 1122 -34.07 -9.27 21.65
CA PRO A 1122 -34.84 -9.01 20.44
C PRO A 1122 -35.09 -10.29 19.65
N ALA A 1123 -36.20 -10.30 18.89
CA ALA A 1123 -36.49 -11.37 17.95
C ALA A 1123 -35.63 -11.24 16.68
N SER A 1124 -35.38 -12.38 15.98
CA SER A 1124 -34.70 -12.45 14.68
C SER A 1124 -35.21 -11.36 13.71
N PRO A 1125 -34.36 -10.63 12.97
CA PRO A 1125 -32.98 -10.99 12.61
C PRO A 1125 -31.91 -10.74 13.67
N SER A 1126 -32.21 -10.06 14.78
CA SER A 1126 -31.30 -9.93 15.93
C SER A 1126 -31.46 -11.08 16.94
N SER A 1127 -30.68 -11.05 18.00
CA SER A 1127 -30.65 -12.06 19.07
C SER A 1127 -30.24 -11.48 20.42
N THR A 1128 -30.50 -12.23 21.50
CA THR A 1128 -29.99 -11.91 22.84
C THR A 1128 -28.46 -11.85 22.87
N ALA A 1129 -27.78 -12.69 22.09
CA ALA A 1129 -26.32 -12.70 22.03
C ALA A 1129 -25.79 -11.37 21.48
N GLU A 1130 -26.37 -10.88 20.39
CA GLU A 1130 -26.00 -9.59 19.79
C GLU A 1130 -26.37 -8.41 20.69
N ALA A 1131 -27.53 -8.47 21.36
CA ALA A 1131 -27.94 -7.43 22.32
C ALA A 1131 -26.99 -7.32 23.52
N ASN A 1132 -26.43 -8.44 24.02
CA ASN A 1132 -25.49 -8.44 25.14
C ASN A 1132 -24.14 -7.80 24.82
N LEU A 1133 -23.81 -7.63 23.54
CA LEU A 1133 -22.60 -6.95 23.08
C LEU A 1133 -22.76 -5.42 23.02
N ARG A 1134 -23.96 -4.89 23.34
CA ARG A 1134 -24.21 -3.44 23.36
C ARG A 1134 -23.31 -2.74 24.40
N PRO A 1135 -22.47 -1.78 24.01
CA PRO A 1135 -21.62 -1.04 24.92
C PRO A 1135 -22.44 -0.14 25.85
N SER A 1136 -21.97 0.01 27.08
CA SER A 1136 -22.60 0.82 28.15
C SER A 1136 -22.75 2.33 27.82
N GLN A 1137 -22.04 2.79 26.80
CA GLN A 1137 -22.01 4.14 26.26
C GLN A 1137 -23.31 4.48 25.53
N ILE A 1138 -24.02 3.47 25.02
CA ILE A 1138 -25.35 3.63 24.40
C ILE A 1138 -26.40 3.70 25.50
N LYS A 1139 -27.08 4.85 25.60
CA LYS A 1139 -28.07 5.17 26.65
C LYS A 1139 -29.30 5.84 26.08
N GLY A 1140 -30.36 5.94 26.89
CA GLY A 1140 -31.62 6.56 26.49
C GLY A 1140 -32.25 5.86 25.29
N ALA A 1141 -32.89 6.62 24.41
CA ALA A 1141 -33.57 6.10 23.22
C ALA A 1141 -32.73 5.11 22.39
N ALA A 1142 -31.45 5.40 22.17
CA ALA A 1142 -30.57 4.58 21.35
C ALA A 1142 -30.37 3.14 21.90
N ALA A 1143 -30.58 2.94 23.21
CA ALA A 1143 -30.51 1.62 23.86
C ALA A 1143 -31.75 0.74 23.59
N HIS A 1144 -32.82 1.29 23.03
CA HIS A 1144 -34.04 0.54 22.70
C HIS A 1144 -34.03 -0.08 21.30
N TYR A 1145 -32.91 -0.01 20.59
CA TYR A 1145 -32.74 -0.60 19.26
C TYR A 1145 -32.03 -1.94 19.36
N ALA A 1146 -32.35 -2.85 18.45
CA ALA A 1146 -31.67 -4.11 18.19
C ALA A 1146 -30.75 -3.96 16.96
N VAL A 1147 -29.79 -4.87 16.78
CA VAL A 1147 -28.82 -4.85 15.67
C VAL A 1147 -28.89 -6.15 14.87
N ALA A 1148 -28.79 -6.07 13.55
CA ALA A 1148 -28.55 -7.20 12.65
C ALA A 1148 -27.41 -6.83 11.69
N THR A 1149 -26.47 -7.73 11.45
CA THR A 1149 -25.25 -7.44 10.67
C THR A 1149 -25.10 -8.36 9.46
N ALA A 1150 -24.60 -7.80 8.35
CA ALA A 1150 -24.20 -8.54 7.15
C ALA A 1150 -22.97 -7.90 6.54
N TYR A 1151 -21.79 -8.23 7.07
CA TYR A 1151 -20.50 -7.73 6.55
C TYR A 1151 -20.00 -8.55 5.35
N ALA A 1152 -20.72 -9.62 5.00
CA ALA A 1152 -20.54 -10.43 3.81
C ALA A 1152 -21.93 -10.75 3.23
N MET A 1153 -21.96 -11.18 1.97
CA MET A 1153 -23.21 -11.63 1.33
C MET A 1153 -23.65 -12.99 1.87
N VAL A 1154 -22.73 -13.94 2.05
CA VAL A 1154 -23.03 -15.30 2.53
C VAL A 1154 -21.86 -15.82 3.37
N TRP A 1155 -22.10 -16.87 4.15
CA TRP A 1155 -21.05 -17.61 4.86
C TRP A 1155 -20.65 -18.89 4.13
N PRO A 1156 -19.35 -19.26 4.09
CA PRO A 1156 -18.21 -18.41 4.39
C PRO A 1156 -18.13 -17.23 3.40
N ASN A 1157 -17.48 -16.14 3.81
CA ASN A 1157 -17.30 -14.96 2.95
C ASN A 1157 -16.68 -15.36 1.61
N GLN A 1158 -17.23 -14.83 0.52
CA GLN A 1158 -16.80 -15.14 -0.83
C GLN A 1158 -15.89 -14.03 -1.38
N PRO A 1159 -14.97 -14.34 -2.32
CA PRO A 1159 -14.16 -13.31 -2.96
C PRO A 1159 -15.04 -12.32 -3.73
N ILE A 1160 -14.56 -11.10 -3.95
CA ILE A 1160 -15.32 -10.04 -4.65
C ILE A 1160 -15.71 -10.45 -6.08
N ASN A 1161 -14.80 -11.17 -6.74
CA ASN A 1161 -14.96 -11.67 -8.11
C ASN A 1161 -14.72 -13.19 -8.12
N GLY A 1162 -15.47 -13.91 -8.95
CA GLY A 1162 -15.28 -15.35 -9.22
C GLY A 1162 -15.71 -16.31 -8.09
N GLY A 1163 -16.42 -15.84 -7.06
CA GLY A 1163 -17.00 -16.69 -6.01
C GLY A 1163 -18.21 -17.49 -6.50
N THR A 1164 -18.79 -18.34 -5.65
CA THR A 1164 -19.98 -19.14 -6.03
C THR A 1164 -20.97 -19.30 -4.87
N ASN A 1165 -22.23 -19.58 -5.19
CA ASN A 1165 -23.26 -19.95 -4.20
C ASN A 1165 -23.20 -21.43 -3.76
N THR A 1166 -22.03 -22.09 -3.91
CA THR A 1166 -21.87 -23.50 -3.56
C THR A 1166 -21.37 -23.64 -2.12
N ASN A 1167 -22.02 -24.50 -1.32
CA ASN A 1167 -21.69 -24.74 0.09
C ASN A 1167 -21.72 -23.48 0.97
N VAL A 1168 -22.57 -22.51 0.61
CA VAL A 1168 -22.76 -21.29 1.38
C VAL A 1168 -24.03 -21.38 2.22
N THR A 1169 -24.03 -20.72 3.37
CA THR A 1169 -25.20 -20.49 4.22
C THR A 1169 -25.57 -19.01 4.20
N PRO A 1170 -26.88 -18.69 4.21
CA PRO A 1170 -27.34 -17.32 4.15
C PRO A 1170 -26.99 -16.54 5.44
N ILE A 1171 -26.69 -15.26 5.28
CA ILE A 1171 -26.58 -14.26 6.35
C ILE A 1171 -27.84 -13.41 6.27
N ILE A 1172 -28.72 -13.50 7.26
CA ILE A 1172 -30.00 -12.77 7.22
C ILE A 1172 -29.89 -11.49 8.05
N ALA A 1173 -29.94 -10.34 7.39
CA ALA A 1173 -29.93 -9.03 8.03
C ALA A 1173 -30.72 -8.01 7.21
N PHE A 1174 -31.95 -7.74 7.68
CA PHE A 1174 -32.91 -6.88 6.99
C PHE A 1174 -33.55 -5.90 7.97
N ASN A 1175 -34.14 -4.82 7.45
CA ASN A 1175 -34.96 -3.88 8.20
C ASN A 1175 -36.41 -4.39 8.22
N PRO A 1176 -36.94 -4.80 9.38
CA PRO A 1176 -38.28 -5.38 9.45
C PRO A 1176 -39.37 -4.47 8.88
N TYR A 1177 -39.19 -3.16 8.98
CA TYR A 1177 -40.16 -2.17 8.53
C TYR A 1177 -40.11 -1.90 7.02
N LEU A 1178 -39.05 -2.31 6.32
CA LEU A 1178 -38.88 -2.11 4.87
C LEU A 1178 -38.95 -3.43 4.10
N GLU A 1179 -38.10 -4.40 4.41
CA GLU A 1179 -37.96 -5.61 3.58
C GLU A 1179 -38.90 -6.75 4.00
N ALA A 1180 -39.39 -6.83 5.25
CA ALA A 1180 -40.19 -7.99 5.67
C ALA A 1180 -41.48 -8.20 4.84
N GLY A 1181 -41.98 -7.13 4.22
CA GLY A 1181 -43.12 -7.14 3.29
C GLY A 1181 -42.78 -7.58 1.86
N PHE A 1182 -41.53 -7.88 1.52
CA PHE A 1182 -41.18 -8.32 0.15
C PHE A 1182 -41.68 -9.74 -0.11
N ALA A 1183 -42.28 -9.92 -1.28
CA ALA A 1183 -42.82 -11.17 -1.76
C ALA A 1183 -41.90 -11.79 -2.84
N PRO A 1184 -42.08 -13.06 -3.22
CA PRO A 1184 -41.23 -13.72 -4.22
C PRO A 1184 -41.10 -12.96 -5.55
N ASN A 1185 -42.16 -12.26 -5.95
CA ASN A 1185 -42.18 -11.45 -7.18
C ASN A 1185 -41.39 -10.13 -7.09
N THR A 1186 -40.91 -9.74 -5.90
CA THR A 1186 -40.02 -8.59 -5.70
C THR A 1186 -38.61 -8.87 -6.22
N PHE A 1187 -38.19 -10.14 -6.26
CA PHE A 1187 -36.82 -10.53 -6.61
C PHE A 1187 -36.75 -10.97 -8.09
N GLN A 1188 -36.12 -10.15 -8.94
CA GLN A 1188 -35.96 -10.46 -10.36
C GLN A 1188 -34.85 -11.49 -10.61
N ASN A 1189 -33.87 -11.57 -9.71
CA ASN A 1189 -32.81 -12.57 -9.77
C ASN A 1189 -33.13 -13.73 -8.83
N SER A 1190 -33.61 -14.83 -9.39
CA SER A 1190 -33.78 -16.07 -8.62
C SER A 1190 -32.43 -16.62 -8.17
N ASN A 1191 -32.36 -17.21 -6.97
CA ASN A 1191 -31.18 -17.96 -6.51
C ASN A 1191 -31.02 -19.24 -7.35
N SER A 1192 -30.42 -19.13 -8.55
CA SER A 1192 -30.44 -20.16 -9.59
C SER A 1192 -29.12 -20.91 -9.79
N THR A 1193 -28.07 -20.62 -9.02
CA THR A 1193 -26.71 -21.15 -9.27
C THR A 1193 -26.12 -21.93 -8.09
N SER A 1194 -26.91 -22.80 -7.45
CA SER A 1194 -26.40 -23.75 -6.45
C SER A 1194 -27.04 -25.14 -6.58
N PRO A 1195 -26.28 -26.25 -6.42
CA PRO A 1195 -26.83 -27.61 -6.35
C PRO A 1195 -27.81 -27.84 -5.19
N ASN A 1196 -27.88 -26.92 -4.21
CA ASN A 1196 -28.74 -27.03 -3.04
C ASN A 1196 -30.00 -26.15 -3.04
N LYS A 1197 -30.24 -25.29 -4.06
CA LYS A 1197 -31.34 -24.29 -4.11
C LYS A 1197 -31.85 -23.87 -2.72
N LEU A 1198 -31.25 -22.85 -2.10
CA LEU A 1198 -31.63 -22.40 -0.75
C LEU A 1198 -33.12 -21.98 -0.63
N GLY A 1199 -33.84 -21.81 -1.74
CA GLY A 1199 -35.29 -21.59 -1.75
C GLY A 1199 -35.71 -20.30 -1.04
N LEU A 1200 -34.82 -19.29 -1.04
CA LEU A 1200 -35.06 -18.00 -0.41
C LEU A 1200 -35.84 -17.12 -1.36
N GLU A 1201 -37.04 -16.73 -0.95
CA GLU A 1201 -38.01 -16.05 -1.82
C GLU A 1201 -38.76 -14.92 -1.09
N TYR A 1202 -38.46 -14.67 0.18
CA TYR A 1202 -39.14 -13.64 0.98
C TYR A 1202 -38.14 -12.62 1.52
N GLY A 1203 -38.61 -11.40 1.77
CA GLY A 1203 -37.75 -10.34 2.31
C GLY A 1203 -37.16 -10.63 3.69
N VAL A 1204 -37.84 -11.43 4.51
CA VAL A 1204 -37.31 -11.94 5.79
C VAL A 1204 -36.16 -12.95 5.62
N GLN A 1205 -35.75 -13.22 4.38
CA GLN A 1205 -34.63 -14.08 3.99
C GLN A 1205 -33.59 -13.32 3.13
N THR A 1206 -33.52 -11.99 3.27
CA THR A 1206 -32.55 -11.14 2.55
C THR A 1206 -31.43 -10.68 3.47
N ASN A 1207 -30.35 -10.19 2.86
CA ASN A 1207 -29.50 -9.17 3.46
C ASN A 1207 -29.27 -7.97 2.53
N CYS A 1208 -28.83 -6.89 3.15
CA CYS A 1208 -28.54 -5.64 2.47
C CYS A 1208 -27.37 -5.78 1.49
N MET A 1209 -26.34 -6.56 1.83
CA MET A 1209 -25.14 -6.76 1.01
C MET A 1209 -25.45 -7.30 -0.39
N SER A 1210 -26.13 -8.43 -0.48
CA SER A 1210 -26.51 -9.07 -1.75
C SER A 1210 -27.40 -8.17 -2.60
N CYS A 1211 -28.33 -7.45 -1.96
CA CYS A 1211 -29.20 -6.50 -2.63
C CYS A 1211 -28.44 -5.29 -3.18
N HIS A 1212 -27.50 -4.74 -2.40
CA HIS A 1212 -26.74 -3.56 -2.76
C HIS A 1212 -25.61 -3.84 -3.76
N ALA A 1213 -25.10 -5.07 -3.82
CA ALA A 1213 -24.14 -5.50 -4.85
C ALA A 1213 -24.65 -5.21 -6.26
N LEU A 1214 -25.96 -5.39 -6.48
CA LEU A 1214 -26.63 -5.20 -7.78
C LEU A 1214 -26.87 -3.72 -8.14
N ALA A 1215 -26.37 -2.77 -7.35
CA ALA A 1215 -26.59 -1.34 -7.60
C ALA A 1215 -25.86 -0.86 -8.87
N THR A 1216 -26.64 -0.45 -9.86
CA THR A 1216 -26.14 0.12 -11.12
C THR A 1216 -26.85 1.43 -11.49
N VAL A 1217 -26.26 2.18 -12.42
CA VAL A 1217 -26.82 3.44 -12.94
C VAL A 1217 -28.18 3.25 -13.61
N LYS A 1218 -28.37 2.21 -14.42
CA LYS A 1218 -29.66 1.95 -15.10
C LYS A 1218 -30.65 1.27 -14.16
N GLY A 1219 -30.15 0.43 -13.26
CA GLY A 1219 -30.95 -0.35 -12.32
C GLY A 1219 -31.69 -1.52 -12.97
N ASP A 1220 -31.31 -1.90 -14.20
CA ASP A 1220 -31.93 -3.01 -14.95
C ASP A 1220 -31.62 -4.38 -14.32
N VAL A 1221 -30.63 -4.45 -13.42
CA VAL A 1221 -30.20 -5.69 -12.75
C VAL A 1221 -31.20 -6.17 -11.71
N GLY A 1222 -31.96 -5.27 -11.06
CA GLY A 1222 -33.02 -5.65 -10.12
C GLY A 1222 -32.55 -6.14 -8.72
N TYR A 1223 -33.50 -6.61 -7.90
CA TYR A 1223 -33.26 -7.10 -6.53
C TYR A 1223 -33.10 -8.63 -6.45
N THR A 1224 -32.52 -9.09 -5.34
CA THR A 1224 -32.30 -10.51 -5.04
C THR A 1224 -32.63 -10.83 -3.59
N ALA A 1225 -33.06 -12.07 -3.31
CA ALA A 1225 -32.95 -12.66 -1.98
C ALA A 1225 -31.46 -12.90 -1.63
N ASP A 1226 -31.17 -13.33 -0.40
CA ASP A 1226 -29.78 -13.55 0.02
C ASP A 1226 -29.06 -14.58 -0.86
N GLN A 1227 -27.96 -14.13 -1.47
CA GLN A 1227 -27.01 -14.94 -2.23
C GLN A 1227 -25.72 -14.16 -2.49
N TYR A 1228 -24.64 -14.87 -2.78
CA TYR A 1228 -23.43 -14.26 -3.31
C TYR A 1228 -23.64 -13.72 -4.72
N ILE A 1229 -23.13 -12.51 -4.96
CA ILE A 1229 -23.12 -11.81 -6.24
C ILE A 1229 -21.66 -11.49 -6.60
N SER A 1230 -21.18 -12.00 -7.73
CA SER A 1230 -19.84 -11.70 -8.23
C SER A 1230 -19.81 -10.33 -8.90
N MET A 1231 -18.88 -9.45 -8.53
CA MET A 1231 -18.83 -8.07 -9.07
C MET A 1231 -18.33 -7.98 -10.52
N ASP A 1232 -17.90 -9.09 -11.12
CA ASP A 1232 -17.52 -9.23 -12.52
C ASP A 1232 -18.49 -10.10 -13.34
N ASP A 1233 -19.68 -10.39 -12.81
CA ASP A 1233 -20.69 -11.19 -13.51
C ASP A 1233 -21.24 -10.45 -14.73
N MET A 1234 -20.71 -10.79 -15.91
CA MET A 1234 -21.15 -10.26 -17.20
C MET A 1234 -22.62 -10.59 -17.53
N SER A 1235 -23.23 -11.59 -16.90
CA SER A 1235 -24.66 -11.86 -17.08
C SER A 1235 -25.54 -10.85 -16.35
N LEU A 1236 -25.03 -10.24 -15.28
CA LEU A 1236 -25.71 -9.23 -14.48
C LEU A 1236 -25.34 -7.81 -14.93
N TYR A 1237 -24.06 -7.54 -15.22
CA TYR A 1237 -23.56 -6.16 -15.34
C TYR A 1237 -23.14 -5.73 -16.76
N LYS A 1238 -23.43 -6.52 -17.80
CA LYS A 1238 -23.07 -6.13 -19.17
C LYS A 1238 -23.77 -4.84 -19.58
N ASN A 1239 -22.98 -3.84 -20.00
CA ASN A 1239 -23.42 -2.48 -20.32
C ASN A 1239 -23.99 -1.69 -19.14
N GLU A 1240 -23.77 -2.17 -17.91
CA GLU A 1240 -24.12 -1.47 -16.69
C GLU A 1240 -22.91 -0.70 -16.14
N VAL A 1241 -23.19 0.34 -15.35
CA VAL A 1241 -22.19 1.04 -14.54
C VAL A 1241 -22.50 0.75 -13.09
N GLN A 1242 -21.62 0.02 -12.41
CA GLN A 1242 -21.72 -0.27 -10.98
C GLN A 1242 -21.46 1.00 -10.18
N VAL A 1243 -22.30 1.23 -9.17
CA VAL A 1243 -22.27 2.46 -8.34
C VAL A 1243 -21.78 2.21 -6.92
N ASP A 1244 -20.80 1.33 -6.76
CA ASP A 1244 -20.13 1.00 -5.49
C ASP A 1244 -21.13 0.79 -4.33
N PHE A 1245 -22.08 -0.13 -4.51
CA PHE A 1245 -23.14 -0.50 -3.55
C PHE A 1245 -24.17 0.61 -3.21
N ALA A 1246 -24.11 1.80 -3.84
CA ALA A 1246 -24.96 2.94 -3.48
C ALA A 1246 -26.20 3.11 -4.40
N TRP A 1247 -27.26 2.32 -4.17
CA TRP A 1247 -28.58 2.47 -4.84
C TRP A 1247 -29.18 3.89 -4.78
N SER A 1248 -28.78 4.66 -3.76
CA SER A 1248 -29.14 6.07 -3.58
C SER A 1248 -28.71 6.97 -4.75
N ILE A 1249 -27.70 6.57 -5.53
CA ILE A 1249 -27.25 7.32 -6.72
C ILE A 1249 -28.30 7.20 -7.83
N GLN A 1250 -28.66 5.97 -8.23
CA GLN A 1250 -29.61 5.66 -9.30
C GLN A 1250 -30.93 6.43 -9.14
N GLY A 1251 -31.48 6.45 -7.92
CA GLY A 1251 -32.73 7.15 -7.63
C GLY A 1251 -32.65 8.69 -7.68
N ASN A 1252 -31.46 9.29 -7.66
CA ASN A 1252 -31.30 10.74 -7.57
C ASN A 1252 -30.48 11.32 -8.73
N ILE A 1253 -30.39 10.60 -9.85
CA ILE A 1253 -29.67 11.06 -11.04
C ILE A 1253 -30.38 12.26 -11.68
N ASN A 1254 -29.58 13.29 -11.99
CA ASN A 1254 -29.97 14.43 -12.78
C ASN A 1254 -29.92 14.07 -14.27
N THR A 1255 -31.08 13.82 -14.88
CA THR A 1255 -31.21 13.35 -16.28
C THR A 1255 -31.25 14.45 -17.35
N LYS A 1256 -31.31 15.73 -16.96
CA LYS A 1256 -31.55 16.88 -17.87
C LYS A 1256 -30.38 17.88 -17.98
N ASN A 1257 -29.15 17.47 -17.67
CA ASN A 1257 -27.97 18.35 -17.79
C ASN A 1257 -26.96 17.82 -18.80
#